data_AF-A0A960A1V0-F1
#
_entry.id   AF-A0A960A1V0-F1
#
_cell.length_a   1.000
_cell.length_b   1.000
_cell.length_c   1.000
_cell.angle_alpha   90.00
_cell.angle_beta   90.00
_cell.angle_gamma   90.00
#
_symmetry.space_group_name_H-M   'P 1'
#
loop_
_entity.id
_entity.type
_entity.pdbx_description
1 polymer ?
#
loop_
_entity_poly.entity_id
_entity_poly.type
_entity_poly.pdbx_seq_one_letter_code
_entity_poly.pdbx_strand_id
1 'polypeptide(L)'
;HKGMGITARGAWESVRRHFLELGIDPQTTDITVVGVGDMSGDVFGNGMLLSEHIRLVAAFDHRHIFVDPTPDAETSFAERTRMFALPYSSWADYDAALISAGGGVFPRSAKSIAVTPEMRAALGLGDAEHLTPTELIKAILKAPVDLFWNGGIGTYIKASDEQHGEVGDRANDAVRVDGAELRCRVVGEGGNLGASQRGRIEAAQRGIGINTDAIDNSGGVDSSDYEVNIKILLGSLVADGRMTGRQRDELLRSMTDEVAASVLRTNYEQNVLLSNARHLGGAMLGSHERLMSWLEEHRGLDRALEALPSAAEMERRAKDGRGLTSPEFSVLVAYAKMALKDALLASSVPDDPWLEGELAAYFPAPLRGFAEALRGHPLRREIIANRIANSVVNRGGITFAHRAMEESGAGLAEVAKAFVIAREVFDLSGFVGAVERLDGKVPTALQCRLYVEFRRLLDRTVRYLLARRPQAAGIGAEIGNYHDDVQRLSGAIAGLYDEAGLARFDRRAEAFADAGPEVAARVAGLLDGVAFLGVVDLARRTGDAPELVARGYLHLAEVIGLDGLLDMLARLSGEGRWDAVAKSALRQDVYRLALGLTADALSLSDEEDAAERVRLWAARHAAALAGLRATFGDLQGESAGLGQMWVLVRDLGLLTGSPE
;
A
#
# COMPACT_ATOMS: atom_id res chain seq x y z
N HIS A 1 24.22 -1.79 8.35
CA HIS A 1 23.33 -0.65 8.02
C HIS A 1 24.08 0.62 7.59
N LYS A 2 25.05 1.19 8.34
CA LYS A 2 25.64 2.51 8.03
C LYS A 2 26.29 2.58 6.65
N GLY A 3 27.22 1.66 6.38
CA GLY A 3 27.87 1.56 5.06
C GLY A 3 26.90 1.17 3.92
N MET A 4 25.73 0.63 4.25
CA MET A 4 24.69 0.32 3.26
C MET A 4 23.79 1.54 2.97
N GLY A 5 23.83 2.57 3.82
CA GLY A 5 22.94 3.74 3.77
C GLY A 5 21.46 3.40 3.92
N ILE A 6 21.13 2.23 4.48
CA ILE A 6 19.80 1.63 4.31
C ILE A 6 18.66 2.44 4.92
N THR A 7 18.91 3.14 6.02
CA THR A 7 17.94 4.04 6.65
C THR A 7 17.62 5.22 5.74
N ALA A 8 18.64 5.87 5.17
CA ALA A 8 18.45 6.98 4.23
C ALA A 8 17.77 6.51 2.94
N ARG A 9 18.18 5.35 2.40
CA ARG A 9 17.56 4.74 1.21
C ARG A 9 16.09 4.40 1.45
N GLY A 10 15.75 3.85 2.61
CA GLY A 10 14.36 3.56 2.99
C GLY A 10 13.51 4.82 3.07
N ALA A 11 14.01 5.87 3.72
CA ALA A 11 13.31 7.16 3.82
C ALA A 11 13.16 7.83 2.45
N TRP A 12 14.14 7.63 1.56
CA TRP A 12 14.08 8.13 0.20
C TRP A 12 13.01 7.46 -0.67
N GLU A 13 12.66 6.20 -0.42
CA GLU A 13 11.50 5.58 -1.08
C GLU A 13 10.19 6.30 -0.75
N SER A 14 10.04 6.76 0.50
CA SER A 14 8.91 7.61 0.90
C SER A 14 8.92 8.95 0.18
N VAL A 15 10.08 9.64 0.17
CA VAL A 15 10.25 10.92 -0.53
C VAL A 15 9.92 10.79 -2.01
N ARG A 16 10.46 9.75 -2.67
CA ARG A 16 10.20 9.45 -4.08
C ARG A 16 8.71 9.25 -4.32
N ARG A 17 8.01 8.48 -3.47
CA ARG A 17 6.57 8.27 -3.64
C ARG A 17 5.76 9.57 -3.51
N HIS A 18 6.07 10.42 -2.52
CA HIS A 18 5.40 11.72 -2.37
C HIS A 18 5.63 12.62 -3.58
N PHE A 19 6.85 12.67 -4.13
CA PHE A 19 7.11 13.44 -5.34
C PHE A 19 6.39 12.88 -6.58
N LEU A 20 6.35 11.56 -6.75
CA LEU A 20 5.61 10.93 -7.85
C LEU A 20 4.11 11.22 -7.77
N GLU A 21 3.54 11.38 -6.57
CA GLU A 21 2.14 11.85 -6.38
C GLU A 21 1.95 13.30 -6.83
N LEU A 22 2.99 14.12 -6.76
CA LEU A 22 3.02 15.49 -7.26
C LEU A 22 3.40 15.59 -8.74
N GLY A 23 3.59 14.47 -9.43
CA GLY A 23 4.01 14.43 -10.84
C GLY A 23 5.46 14.81 -11.07
N ILE A 24 6.32 14.67 -10.06
CA ILE A 24 7.75 14.97 -10.12
C ILE A 24 8.53 13.69 -9.88
N ASP A 25 9.49 13.39 -10.75
CA ASP A 25 10.48 12.36 -10.46
C ASP A 25 11.77 13.02 -9.94
N PRO A 26 12.09 12.89 -8.64
CA PRO A 26 13.27 13.50 -8.05
C PRO A 26 14.57 12.81 -8.51
N GLN A 27 14.49 11.74 -9.31
CA GLN A 27 15.64 11.10 -9.95
C GLN A 27 15.98 11.68 -11.32
N THR A 28 15.12 12.54 -11.89
CA THR A 28 15.35 13.15 -13.21
C THR A 28 15.05 14.64 -13.25
N THR A 29 14.57 15.21 -12.14
CA THR A 29 14.11 16.59 -12.04
C THR A 29 14.77 17.26 -10.86
N ASP A 30 15.36 18.43 -11.10
CA ASP A 30 15.99 19.23 -10.04
C ASP A 30 14.96 19.64 -8.98
N ILE A 31 15.29 19.36 -7.71
CA ILE A 31 14.48 19.73 -6.55
C ILE A 31 15.29 20.52 -5.55
N THR A 32 14.66 21.53 -4.95
CA THR A 32 15.28 22.33 -3.87
C THR A 32 15.11 21.64 -2.52
N VAL A 33 16.17 21.62 -1.72
CA VAL A 33 16.20 20.89 -0.45
C VAL A 33 16.71 21.79 0.67
N VAL A 34 16.09 21.69 1.84
CA VAL A 34 16.72 22.07 3.10
C VAL A 34 16.81 20.87 4.03
N GLY A 35 17.72 20.88 5.00
CA GLY A 35 17.75 19.78 5.95
C GLY A 35 18.51 19.97 7.24
N VAL A 36 18.38 18.95 8.10
CA VAL A 36 19.00 18.88 9.42
C VAL A 36 20.10 17.84 9.39
N GLY A 37 21.35 18.27 9.54
CA GLY A 37 22.53 17.42 9.52
C GLY A 37 23.71 18.01 8.74
N ASP A 38 24.71 17.18 8.51
CA ASP A 38 25.87 17.47 7.68
C ASP A 38 26.32 16.22 6.91
N MET A 39 27.25 16.39 5.98
CA MET A 39 27.77 15.29 5.13
C MET A 39 28.56 14.23 5.90
N SER A 40 28.90 14.41 7.18
CA SER A 40 29.49 13.35 8.00
C SER A 40 28.44 12.44 8.64
N GLY A 41 27.17 12.89 8.68
CA GLY A 41 26.06 12.15 9.22
C GLY A 41 25.63 10.97 8.35
N ASP A 42 25.37 9.82 8.96
CA ASP A 42 24.95 8.60 8.26
C ASP A 42 23.67 8.81 7.44
N VAL A 43 22.62 9.35 8.07
CA VAL A 43 21.33 9.56 7.38
C VAL A 43 21.38 10.76 6.44
N PHE A 44 21.92 11.90 6.90
CA PHE A 44 21.99 13.11 6.10
C PHE A 44 22.90 12.93 4.89
N GLY A 45 24.14 12.48 5.10
CA GLY A 45 25.14 12.31 4.05
C GLY A 45 24.71 11.31 3.00
N ASN A 46 24.24 10.12 3.39
CA ASN A 46 23.70 9.16 2.43
C ASN A 46 22.49 9.75 1.69
N GLY A 47 21.54 10.38 2.39
CA GLY A 47 20.33 10.94 1.80
C GLY A 47 20.59 12.00 0.73
N MET A 48 21.52 12.91 0.98
CA MET A 48 21.90 13.98 0.04
C MET A 48 22.72 13.50 -1.17
N LEU A 49 22.99 12.19 -1.26
CA LEU A 49 23.65 11.53 -2.38
C LEU A 49 22.74 10.55 -3.14
N LEU A 50 21.44 10.45 -2.77
CA LEU A 50 20.49 9.54 -3.43
C LEU A 50 19.89 10.10 -4.73
N SER A 51 20.22 11.34 -5.08
CA SER A 51 19.91 11.95 -6.37
C SER A 51 20.91 13.05 -6.72
N GLU A 52 21.38 13.04 -7.97
CA GLU A 52 22.22 14.09 -8.56
C GLU A 52 21.44 15.39 -8.79
N HIS A 53 20.11 15.33 -8.78
CA HIS A 53 19.19 16.45 -8.99
C HIS A 53 18.87 17.23 -7.71
N ILE A 54 19.55 16.94 -6.59
CA ILE A 54 19.37 17.66 -5.33
C ILE A 54 20.10 19.02 -5.39
N ARG A 55 19.33 20.08 -5.25
CA ARG A 55 19.79 21.46 -5.02
C ARG A 55 19.66 21.80 -3.53
N LEU A 56 20.71 21.53 -2.75
CA LEU A 56 20.71 21.76 -1.30
C LEU A 56 20.86 23.26 -0.98
N VAL A 57 19.74 23.92 -0.70
CA VAL A 57 19.66 25.37 -0.47
C VAL A 57 20.20 25.77 0.91
N ALA A 58 19.88 24.97 1.93
CA ALA A 58 20.36 25.23 3.28
C ALA A 58 20.38 23.97 4.15
N ALA A 59 21.32 23.91 5.06
CA ALA A 59 21.36 22.86 6.07
C ALA A 59 21.96 23.38 7.37
N PHE A 60 21.69 22.69 8.48
CA PHE A 60 22.34 23.02 9.75
C PHE A 60 22.62 21.77 10.55
N ASP A 61 23.75 21.76 11.26
CA ASP A 61 24.10 20.76 12.25
C ASP A 61 24.25 21.44 13.62
N HIS A 62 24.92 20.78 14.58
CA HIS A 62 25.17 21.37 15.89
C HIS A 62 26.25 22.48 15.88
N ARG A 63 27.00 22.65 14.78
CA ARG A 63 28.17 23.55 14.67
C ARG A 63 27.92 24.75 13.76
N HIS A 64 27.30 24.53 12.61
CA HIS A 64 27.23 25.45 11.50
C HIS A 64 25.82 25.51 10.90
N ILE A 65 25.60 26.59 10.15
CA ILE A 65 24.48 26.79 9.24
C ILE A 65 25.09 27.01 7.85
N PHE A 66 24.79 26.11 6.92
CA PHE A 66 25.16 26.20 5.51
C PHE A 66 24.00 26.81 4.72
N VAL A 67 24.29 27.78 3.85
CA VAL A 67 23.32 28.36 2.92
C VAL A 67 23.97 28.54 1.56
N ASP A 68 23.38 27.94 0.54
CA ASP A 68 23.70 28.12 -0.86
C ASP A 68 22.41 28.59 -1.57
N PRO A 69 22.25 29.90 -1.88
CA PRO A 69 20.99 30.43 -2.39
C PRO A 69 20.51 29.82 -3.70
N THR A 70 21.42 29.51 -4.62
CA THR A 70 21.12 28.96 -5.96
C THR A 70 22.15 27.89 -6.35
N PRO A 71 22.15 26.73 -5.66
CA PRO A 71 23.15 25.69 -5.89
C PRO A 71 22.94 25.08 -7.28
N ASP A 72 24.04 24.86 -7.99
CA ASP A 72 24.05 24.05 -9.20
C ASP A 72 24.06 22.56 -8.82
N ALA A 73 23.14 21.78 -9.40
CA ALA A 73 22.90 20.41 -8.95
C ALA A 73 24.13 19.51 -9.16
N GLU A 74 24.73 19.55 -10.35
CA GLU A 74 25.87 18.71 -10.73
C GLU A 74 27.12 19.03 -9.91
N THR A 75 27.53 20.30 -9.87
CA THR A 75 28.75 20.72 -9.16
C THR A 75 28.60 20.56 -7.64
N SER A 76 27.45 20.92 -7.08
CA SER A 76 27.21 20.75 -5.64
C SER A 76 27.08 19.28 -5.23
N PHE A 77 26.58 18.40 -6.12
CA PHE A 77 26.56 16.96 -5.87
C PHE A 77 27.98 16.40 -5.77
N ALA A 78 28.85 16.73 -6.73
CA ALA A 78 30.24 16.29 -6.71
C ALA A 78 30.96 16.75 -5.43
N GLU A 79 30.69 17.97 -4.98
CA GLU A 79 31.25 18.50 -3.74
C GLU A 79 30.71 17.79 -2.49
N ARG A 80 29.40 17.52 -2.42
CA ARG A 80 28.81 16.69 -1.36
C ARG A 80 29.43 15.29 -1.34
N THR A 81 29.66 14.66 -2.49
CA THR A 81 30.34 13.36 -2.57
C THR A 81 31.77 13.43 -2.04
N ARG A 82 32.53 14.47 -2.40
CA ARG A 82 33.89 14.69 -1.87
C ARG A 82 33.87 14.81 -0.35
N MET A 83 32.96 15.62 0.19
CA MET A 83 32.83 15.82 1.64
C MET A 83 32.42 14.56 2.39
N PHE A 84 31.52 13.74 1.81
CA PHE A 84 31.09 12.47 2.40
C PHE A 84 32.23 11.44 2.47
N ALA A 85 33.18 11.49 1.53
CA ALA A 85 34.33 10.60 1.48
C ALA A 85 35.46 10.99 2.47
N LEU A 86 35.41 12.17 3.09
CA LEU A 86 36.40 12.58 4.08
C LEU A 86 36.27 11.75 5.36
N PRO A 87 37.39 11.41 6.05
CA PRO A 87 37.34 10.69 7.33
C PRO A 87 36.54 11.42 8.42
N TYR A 88 36.61 12.75 8.39
CA TYR A 88 35.83 13.67 9.20
C TYR A 88 35.48 14.87 8.33
N SER A 89 34.22 15.31 8.37
CA SER A 89 33.78 16.50 7.64
C SER A 89 32.78 17.33 8.46
N SER A 90 32.65 18.57 8.04
CA SER A 90 31.73 19.57 8.55
C SER A 90 31.39 20.53 7.42
N TRP A 91 30.35 21.35 7.59
CA TRP A 91 30.05 22.39 6.62
C TRP A 91 31.21 23.35 6.35
N ALA A 92 32.16 23.53 7.28
CA ALA A 92 33.35 24.35 7.07
C ALA A 92 34.35 23.74 6.06
N ASP A 93 34.21 22.46 5.72
CA ASP A 93 35.03 21.78 4.72
C ASP A 93 34.47 21.92 3.29
N TYR A 94 33.28 22.51 3.13
CA TYR A 94 32.68 22.79 1.81
C TYR A 94 33.49 23.85 1.09
N ASP A 95 33.81 23.63 -0.19
CA ASP A 95 34.54 24.60 -1.00
C ASP A 95 33.72 25.87 -1.20
N ALA A 96 34.12 26.95 -0.52
CA ALA A 96 33.44 28.24 -0.57
C ALA A 96 33.37 28.85 -1.98
N ALA A 97 34.25 28.45 -2.91
CA ALA A 97 34.20 28.90 -4.30
C ALA A 97 33.03 28.30 -5.08
N LEU A 98 32.46 27.18 -4.61
CA LEU A 98 31.32 26.50 -5.21
C LEU A 98 29.97 26.96 -4.63
N ILE A 99 29.96 27.71 -3.53
CA ILE A 99 28.73 28.27 -2.95
C ILE A 99 28.27 29.45 -3.82
N SER A 100 26.99 29.48 -4.17
CA SER A 100 26.47 30.57 -5.02
C SER A 100 26.60 31.94 -4.35
N ALA A 101 26.50 33.00 -5.16
CA ALA A 101 26.55 34.37 -4.68
C ALA A 101 25.60 34.62 -3.50
N GLY A 102 26.09 35.33 -2.48
CA GLY A 102 25.35 35.67 -1.27
C GLY A 102 25.21 34.53 -0.24
N GLY A 103 25.68 33.31 -0.53
CA GLY A 103 25.69 32.18 0.40
C GLY A 103 26.90 32.15 1.33
N GLY A 104 26.96 31.11 2.17
CA GLY A 104 28.10 30.85 3.04
C GLY A 104 27.85 29.82 4.13
N VAL A 105 28.89 29.61 4.93
CA VAL A 105 28.87 28.75 6.13
C VAL A 105 29.04 29.62 7.36
N PHE A 106 28.07 29.58 8.27
CA PHE A 106 28.00 30.44 9.45
C PHE A 106 28.08 29.60 10.72
N PRO A 107 28.91 29.99 11.72
CA PRO A 107 28.95 29.27 12.99
C PRO A 107 27.68 29.53 13.80
N ARG A 108 27.12 28.49 14.42
CA ARG A 108 25.95 28.62 15.31
C ARG A 108 26.22 29.49 16.54
N SER A 109 27.48 29.72 16.89
CA SER A 109 27.92 30.61 17.97
C SER A 109 27.96 32.10 17.58
N ALA A 110 27.70 32.44 16.31
CA ALA A 110 27.65 33.84 15.87
C ALA A 110 26.58 34.63 16.63
N LYS A 111 26.86 35.90 16.92
CA LYS A 111 25.86 36.80 17.52
C LYS A 111 24.81 37.28 16.51
N SER A 112 25.22 37.41 15.26
CA SER A 112 24.40 37.89 14.14
C SER A 112 25.02 37.43 12.84
N ILE A 113 24.17 37.14 11.86
CA ILE A 113 24.50 36.75 10.50
C ILE A 113 23.88 37.82 9.57
N ALA A 114 24.69 38.41 8.71
CA ALA A 114 24.21 39.32 7.68
C ALA A 114 23.44 38.53 6.62
N VAL A 115 22.25 39.01 6.25
CA VAL A 115 21.36 38.35 5.30
C VAL A 115 21.40 39.10 3.97
N THR A 116 21.99 38.42 2.99
CA THR A 116 22.14 38.91 1.62
C THR A 116 20.81 38.88 0.86
N PRO A 117 20.63 39.70 -0.20
CA PRO A 117 19.43 39.63 -1.04
C PRO A 117 19.15 38.22 -1.59
N GLU A 118 20.20 37.48 -1.94
CA GLU A 118 20.12 36.11 -2.45
C GLU A 118 19.58 35.14 -1.38
N MET A 119 20.07 35.23 -0.14
CA MET A 119 19.53 34.45 0.99
C MET A 119 18.06 34.80 1.26
N ARG A 120 17.66 36.07 1.14
CA ARG A 120 16.26 36.48 1.34
C ARG A 120 15.34 35.87 0.32
N ALA A 121 15.77 35.82 -0.95
CA ALA A 121 15.01 35.19 -2.01
C ALA A 121 14.89 33.68 -1.78
N ALA A 122 16.01 32.98 -1.52
CA ALA A 122 16.04 31.53 -1.37
C ALA A 122 15.25 31.02 -0.15
N LEU A 123 15.33 31.72 0.99
CA LEU A 123 14.68 31.31 2.25
C LEU A 123 13.34 32.03 2.49
N GLY A 124 12.96 32.98 1.63
CA GLY A 124 11.73 33.77 1.75
C GLY A 124 11.69 34.63 3.02
N LEU A 125 12.72 35.45 3.24
CA LEU A 125 12.96 36.23 4.47
C LEU A 125 12.40 37.66 4.46
N GLY A 126 11.76 38.10 3.37
CA GLY A 126 11.35 39.50 3.23
C GLY A 126 12.55 40.44 3.22
N ASP A 127 12.50 41.52 4.00
CA ASP A 127 13.53 42.58 4.03
C ASP A 127 14.56 42.44 5.17
N ALA A 128 14.62 41.28 5.84
CA ALA A 128 15.53 41.06 6.96
C ALA A 128 17.00 41.25 6.55
N GLU A 129 17.72 42.16 7.21
CA GLU A 129 19.14 42.43 6.93
C GLU A 129 20.09 41.64 7.83
N HIS A 130 19.64 41.26 9.01
CA HIS A 130 20.42 40.53 10.01
C HIS A 130 19.52 39.56 10.76
N LEU A 131 20.03 38.35 11.03
CA LEU A 131 19.37 37.34 11.85
C LEU A 131 20.36 36.74 12.86
N THR A 132 19.87 36.33 14.02
CA THR A 132 20.60 35.40 14.89
C THR A 132 20.64 34.01 14.26
N PRO A 133 21.58 33.12 14.65
CA PRO A 133 21.59 31.73 14.19
C PRO A 133 20.27 31.00 14.42
N THR A 134 19.64 31.21 15.58
CA THR A 134 18.33 30.63 15.93
C THR A 134 17.22 31.08 14.98
N GLU A 135 17.16 32.37 14.64
CA GLU A 135 16.18 32.90 13.70
C GLU A 135 16.43 32.38 12.27
N LEU A 136 17.71 32.27 11.86
CA LEU A 136 18.05 31.70 10.55
C LEU A 136 17.67 30.22 10.46
N ILE A 137 17.87 29.43 11.52
CA ILE A 137 17.42 28.02 11.57
C ILE A 137 15.89 27.95 11.44
N LYS A 138 15.14 28.79 12.18
CA LYS A 138 13.69 28.89 12.05
C LYS A 138 13.25 29.24 10.63
N ALA A 139 13.98 30.12 9.96
CA ALA A 139 13.71 30.45 8.57
C ALA A 139 13.98 29.27 7.62
N ILE A 140 15.07 28.52 7.84
CA ILE A 140 15.40 27.32 7.07
C ILE A 140 14.29 26.27 7.21
N LEU A 141 13.81 26.00 8.43
CA LEU A 141 12.69 25.09 8.68
C LEU A 141 11.41 25.52 7.92
N LYS A 142 11.24 26.82 7.69
CA LYS A 142 10.10 27.41 6.97
C LYS A 142 10.42 27.77 5.52
N ALA A 143 11.53 27.32 4.95
CA ALA A 143 11.94 27.72 3.60
C ALA A 143 10.93 27.22 2.54
N PRO A 144 10.66 28.00 1.48
CA PRO A 144 9.76 27.61 0.40
C PRO A 144 10.49 26.70 -0.61
N VAL A 145 10.84 25.48 -0.18
CA VAL A 145 11.59 24.50 -0.98
C VAL A 145 10.75 23.27 -1.33
N ASP A 146 11.27 22.37 -2.16
CA ASP A 146 10.56 21.13 -2.49
C ASP A 146 10.61 20.11 -1.34
N LEU A 147 11.79 19.88 -0.76
CA LEU A 147 12.01 18.88 0.27
C LEU A 147 12.61 19.46 1.55
N PHE A 148 12.00 19.11 2.68
CA PHE A 148 12.63 19.18 4.00
C PHE A 148 13.15 17.79 4.38
N TRP A 149 14.47 17.63 4.49
CA TRP A 149 15.12 16.37 4.87
C TRP A 149 15.63 16.41 6.31
N ASN A 150 15.00 15.66 7.20
CA ASN A 150 15.51 15.47 8.55
C ASN A 150 16.48 14.27 8.58
N GLY A 151 17.78 14.56 8.55
CA GLY A 151 18.84 13.57 8.76
C GLY A 151 19.43 13.58 10.17
N GLY A 152 18.87 14.39 11.08
CA GLY A 152 19.37 14.62 12.42
C GLY A 152 18.49 13.99 13.51
N ILE A 153 18.78 14.35 14.77
CA ILE A 153 18.01 13.93 15.95
C ILE A 153 17.42 15.19 16.57
N GLY A 154 16.11 15.14 16.86
CA GLY A 154 15.40 16.20 17.57
C GLY A 154 14.09 16.57 16.90
N THR A 155 13.19 17.15 17.69
CA THR A 155 11.84 17.52 17.25
C THR A 155 11.76 18.99 16.91
N TYR A 156 11.80 19.27 15.60
CA TYR A 156 11.81 20.60 14.99
C TYR A 156 10.42 21.11 14.61
N ILE A 157 9.45 20.21 14.51
CA ILE A 157 8.07 20.52 14.09
C ILE A 157 7.10 20.06 15.17
N LYS A 158 6.15 20.92 15.55
CA LYS A 158 4.99 20.57 16.41
C LYS A 158 3.70 21.07 15.77
N ALA A 159 2.54 20.77 16.35
CA ALA A 159 1.31 21.46 15.99
C ALA A 159 1.24 22.84 16.65
N SER A 160 0.46 23.75 16.06
CA SER A 160 0.24 25.09 16.61
C SER A 160 -0.45 25.10 17.98
N ASP A 161 -1.17 24.04 18.31
CA ASP A 161 -1.88 23.83 19.57
C ASP A 161 -1.10 22.95 20.58
N GLU A 162 0.19 22.69 20.32
CA GLU A 162 1.15 22.12 21.28
C GLU A 162 2.03 23.22 21.88
N GLN A 163 2.32 23.14 23.18
CA GLN A 163 3.35 23.98 23.79
C GLN A 163 4.73 23.36 23.58
N HIS A 164 5.76 24.19 23.40
CA HIS A 164 7.13 23.70 23.20
C HIS A 164 7.58 22.72 24.32
N GLY A 165 7.28 23.05 25.58
CA GLY A 165 7.66 22.23 26.73
C GLY A 165 6.97 20.86 26.82
N GLU A 166 5.86 20.65 26.09
CA GLU A 166 5.11 19.39 26.07
C GLU A 166 5.74 18.35 25.13
N VAL A 167 6.51 18.80 24.13
CA VAL A 167 7.11 17.95 23.08
C VAL A 167 8.25 17.06 23.61
N GLY A 168 8.84 17.41 24.76
CA GLY A 168 9.87 16.60 25.42
C GLY A 168 11.30 16.79 24.91
N ASP A 169 11.54 17.72 23.96
CA ASP A 169 12.86 18.04 23.42
C ASP A 169 13.24 19.51 23.66
N ARG A 170 13.70 19.83 24.86
CA ARG A 170 14.03 21.22 25.25
C ARG A 170 15.17 21.83 24.44
N ALA A 171 16.06 21.01 23.87
CA ALA A 171 17.22 21.50 23.13
C ALA A 171 16.80 22.24 21.84
N ASN A 172 15.66 21.86 21.27
CA ASN A 172 15.14 22.45 20.04
C ASN A 172 13.97 23.43 20.26
N ASP A 173 13.56 23.72 21.50
CA ASP A 173 12.45 24.65 21.79
C ASP A 173 12.63 26.02 21.11
N ALA A 174 13.86 26.54 21.13
CA ALA A 174 14.16 27.87 20.59
C ALA A 174 14.04 27.94 19.06
N VAL A 175 14.18 26.80 18.37
CA VAL A 175 14.16 26.71 16.90
C VAL A 175 12.90 26.04 16.34
N ARG A 176 12.14 25.31 17.15
CA ARG A 176 10.94 24.58 16.72
C ARG A 176 9.90 25.50 16.10
N VAL A 177 9.24 25.01 15.06
CA VAL A 177 8.17 25.68 14.30
C VAL A 177 6.90 24.84 14.29
N ASP A 178 5.80 25.44 13.86
CA ASP A 178 4.53 24.74 13.72
C ASP A 178 4.43 24.07 12.33
N GLY A 179 3.75 22.93 12.25
CA GLY A 179 3.50 22.22 10.99
C GLY A 179 2.74 23.08 9.99
N ALA A 180 1.87 23.96 10.47
CA ALA A 180 1.15 24.94 9.66
C ALA A 180 2.03 26.05 9.06
N GLU A 181 3.25 26.26 9.59
CA GLU A 181 4.20 27.26 9.08
C GLU A 181 5.13 26.70 7.99
N LEU A 182 5.14 25.38 7.79
CA LEU A 182 5.98 24.76 6.77
C LEU A 182 5.52 25.19 5.38
N ARG A 183 6.51 25.53 4.54
CA ARG A 183 6.30 25.91 3.13
C ARG A 183 6.90 24.90 2.14
N CYS A 184 7.48 23.81 2.65
CA CYS A 184 7.98 22.73 1.82
C CYS A 184 6.85 21.88 1.24
N ARG A 185 7.11 21.13 0.17
CA ARG A 185 6.12 20.24 -0.44
C ARG A 185 6.15 18.85 0.15
N VAL A 186 7.34 18.36 0.48
CA VAL A 186 7.59 17.02 1.03
C VAL A 186 8.49 17.13 2.25
N VAL A 187 8.21 16.32 3.27
CA VAL A 187 9.08 16.10 4.44
C VAL A 187 9.52 14.64 4.43
N GLY A 188 10.84 14.41 4.45
CA GLY A 188 11.42 13.09 4.66
C GLY A 188 12.06 12.99 6.04
N GLU A 189 11.56 12.07 6.88
CA GLU A 189 12.10 11.83 8.22
C GLU A 189 13.05 10.64 8.24
N GLY A 190 14.28 10.83 7.77
CA GLY A 190 15.33 9.81 7.88
C GLY A 190 15.83 9.62 9.31
N GLY A 191 15.82 10.70 10.11
CA GLY A 191 16.10 10.68 11.54
C GLY A 191 14.87 10.34 12.38
N ASN A 192 15.07 10.11 13.67
CA ASN A 192 13.96 9.85 14.60
C ASN A 192 13.38 11.17 15.15
N LEU A 193 12.05 11.20 15.29
CA LEU A 193 11.27 12.22 15.98
C LEU A 193 11.51 13.65 15.46
N GLY A 194 11.61 13.82 14.14
CA GLY A 194 11.75 15.14 13.50
C GLY A 194 10.57 16.07 13.75
N ALA A 195 9.40 15.47 13.85
CA ALA A 195 8.13 16.12 14.15
C ALA A 195 7.38 15.40 15.28
N SER A 196 6.60 16.13 16.07
CA SER A 196 5.56 15.52 16.90
C SER A 196 4.49 14.91 15.99
N GLN A 197 3.76 13.91 16.47
CA GLN A 197 2.67 13.30 15.69
C GLN A 197 1.61 14.33 15.26
N ARG A 198 1.21 15.23 16.17
CA ARG A 198 0.26 16.31 15.84
C ARG A 198 0.84 17.29 14.83
N GLY A 199 2.13 17.62 14.91
CA GLY A 199 2.81 18.46 13.92
C GLY A 199 2.82 17.85 12.53
N ARG A 200 3.02 16.53 12.42
CA ARG A 200 2.91 15.80 11.14
C ARG A 200 1.50 15.89 10.57
N ILE A 201 0.49 15.69 11.41
CA ILE A 201 -0.92 15.76 11.01
C ILE A 201 -1.24 17.18 10.52
N GLU A 202 -0.85 18.21 11.26
CA GLU A 202 -1.07 19.62 10.88
C GLU A 202 -0.41 19.95 9.52
N ALA A 203 0.85 19.54 9.32
CA ALA A 203 1.55 19.68 8.04
C ALA A 203 0.83 18.93 6.90
N ALA A 204 0.43 17.68 7.12
CA ALA A 204 -0.28 16.87 6.12
C ALA A 204 -1.64 17.49 5.75
N GLN A 205 -2.35 18.09 6.71
CA GLN A 205 -3.60 18.80 6.46
C GLN A 205 -3.42 20.07 5.60
N ARG A 206 -2.20 20.62 5.53
CA ARG A 206 -1.83 21.72 4.62
C ARG A 206 -1.38 21.23 3.23
N GLY A 207 -1.44 19.93 2.97
CA GLY A 207 -1.06 19.33 1.68
C GLY A 207 0.41 18.95 1.58
N ILE A 208 1.16 18.96 2.68
CA ILE A 208 2.56 18.52 2.71
C ILE A 208 2.61 17.00 2.69
N GLY A 209 3.41 16.42 1.80
CA GLY A 209 3.69 14.98 1.78
C GLY A 209 4.61 14.60 2.94
N ILE A 210 4.05 13.99 3.98
CA ILE A 210 4.77 13.59 5.19
C ILE A 210 4.19 12.29 5.75
N ASN A 211 5.04 11.35 6.15
CA ASN A 211 4.64 10.14 6.90
C ASN A 211 5.08 10.27 8.37
N THR A 212 4.97 9.20 9.15
CA THR A 212 5.75 9.09 10.38
C THR A 212 7.16 8.61 10.08
N ASP A 213 8.11 8.99 10.93
CA ASP A 213 9.47 8.47 10.94
C ASP A 213 9.51 6.93 10.97
N ALA A 214 8.59 6.28 11.69
CA ALA A 214 8.46 4.82 11.73
C ALA A 214 8.16 4.17 10.37
N ILE A 215 7.65 4.91 9.38
CA ILE A 215 7.54 4.44 8.00
C ILE A 215 8.84 4.74 7.26
N ASP A 216 9.30 5.99 7.31
CA ASP A 216 10.42 6.49 6.52
C ASP A 216 11.74 5.83 6.91
N ASN A 217 12.11 5.82 8.18
CA ASN A 217 13.43 5.36 8.64
C ASN A 217 13.48 3.88 9.06
N SER A 218 12.39 3.13 8.82
CA SER A 218 12.24 1.72 9.21
C SER A 218 13.33 0.79 8.66
N GLY A 219 14.01 1.18 7.58
CA GLY A 219 15.01 0.34 6.92
C GLY A 219 16.19 -0.08 7.82
N GLY A 220 16.55 0.75 8.81
CA GLY A 220 17.59 0.38 9.79
C GLY A 220 17.17 -0.77 10.72
N VAL A 221 15.92 -0.75 11.18
CA VAL A 221 15.34 -1.78 12.04
C VAL A 221 15.09 -3.06 11.23
N ASP A 222 14.50 -2.95 10.04
CA ASP A 222 14.22 -4.09 9.16
C ASP A 222 15.51 -4.81 8.74
N SER A 223 16.56 -4.06 8.36
CA SER A 223 17.88 -4.64 8.08
C SER A 223 18.46 -5.42 9.26
N SER A 224 18.18 -4.98 10.49
CA SER A 224 18.67 -5.64 11.69
C SER A 224 17.91 -6.94 11.97
N ASP A 225 16.61 -6.99 11.67
CA ASP A 225 15.80 -8.21 11.77
C ASP A 225 16.32 -9.30 10.80
N TYR A 226 16.53 -8.95 9.53
CA TYR A 226 17.15 -9.86 8.55
C TYR A 226 18.52 -10.37 9.03
N GLU A 227 19.37 -9.47 9.51
CA GLU A 227 20.72 -9.83 9.97
C GLU A 227 20.66 -10.82 11.15
N VAL A 228 19.77 -10.60 12.13
CA VAL A 228 19.58 -11.50 13.27
C VAL A 228 19.07 -12.87 12.80
N ASN A 229 18.03 -12.90 11.96
CA ASN A 229 17.45 -14.16 11.49
C ASN A 229 18.45 -14.96 10.64
N ILE A 230 19.24 -14.29 9.78
CA ILE A 230 20.33 -14.94 9.04
C ILE A 230 21.39 -15.51 9.99
N LYS A 231 21.78 -14.76 11.03
CA LYS A 231 22.78 -15.23 12.01
C LYS A 231 22.30 -16.43 12.81
N ILE A 232 21.01 -16.49 13.15
CA ILE A 232 20.41 -17.65 13.82
C ILE A 232 20.54 -18.89 12.92
N LEU A 233 20.14 -18.78 11.65
CA LEU A 233 20.26 -19.86 10.67
C LEU A 233 21.72 -20.31 10.47
N LEU A 234 22.64 -19.38 10.23
CA LEU A 234 24.04 -19.73 10.01
C LEU A 234 24.70 -20.26 11.28
N GLY A 235 24.25 -19.81 12.45
CA GLY A 235 24.70 -20.30 13.75
C GLY A 235 24.42 -21.79 13.93
N SER A 236 23.23 -22.27 13.52
CA SER A 236 22.92 -23.71 13.58
C SER A 236 23.79 -24.53 12.65
N LEU A 237 24.04 -24.05 11.42
CA LEU A 237 24.94 -24.73 10.47
C LEU A 237 26.38 -24.85 10.99
N VAL A 238 26.87 -23.83 11.69
CA VAL A 238 28.19 -23.85 12.32
C VAL A 238 28.21 -24.82 13.51
N ALA A 239 27.17 -24.82 14.34
CA ALA A 239 27.05 -25.73 15.48
C ALA A 239 27.01 -27.21 15.02
N ASP A 240 26.36 -27.49 13.90
CA ASP A 240 26.27 -28.82 13.29
C ASP A 240 27.54 -29.23 12.51
N GLY A 241 28.58 -28.39 12.51
CA GLY A 241 29.85 -28.66 11.82
C GLY A 241 29.77 -28.59 10.28
N ARG A 242 28.66 -28.11 9.72
CA ARG A 242 28.42 -28.01 8.26
C ARG A 242 29.08 -26.78 7.64
N MET A 243 29.52 -25.83 8.45
CA MET A 243 30.16 -24.58 8.03
C MET A 243 31.16 -24.09 9.07
N THR A 244 32.28 -23.49 8.65
CA THR A 244 33.22 -22.84 9.56
C THR A 244 32.82 -21.39 9.86
N GLY A 245 33.32 -20.81 10.96
CA GLY A 245 33.07 -19.41 11.29
C GLY A 245 33.50 -18.44 10.18
N ARG A 246 34.62 -18.72 9.52
CA ARG A 246 35.11 -17.92 8.39
C ARG A 246 34.18 -17.97 7.17
N GLN A 247 33.70 -19.17 6.81
CA GLN A 247 32.74 -19.33 5.72
C GLN A 247 31.43 -18.60 6.01
N ARG A 248 30.98 -18.60 7.27
CA ARG A 248 29.79 -17.86 7.73
C ARG A 248 29.96 -16.36 7.54
N ASP A 249 31.09 -15.78 7.94
CA ASP A 249 31.34 -14.35 7.81
C ASP A 249 31.48 -13.91 6.34
N GLU A 250 32.10 -14.74 5.50
CA GLU A 250 32.19 -14.51 4.06
C GLU A 250 30.80 -14.54 3.40
N LEU A 251 29.97 -15.55 3.73
CA LEU A 251 28.61 -15.68 3.23
C LEU A 251 27.68 -14.55 3.71
N LEU A 252 27.76 -14.16 4.99
CA LEU A 252 26.98 -13.05 5.52
C LEU A 252 27.23 -11.76 4.74
N ARG A 253 28.51 -11.49 4.43
CA ARG A 253 28.89 -10.30 3.65
C ARG A 253 28.38 -10.36 2.22
N SER A 254 28.40 -11.52 1.57
CA SER A 254 27.96 -11.66 0.18
C SER A 254 26.46 -11.42 -0.03
N MET A 255 25.65 -11.43 1.04
CA MET A 255 24.19 -11.23 0.98
C MET A 255 23.75 -9.79 1.21
N THR A 256 24.70 -8.86 1.42
CA THR A 256 24.41 -7.46 1.79
C THR A 256 23.41 -6.79 0.86
N ASP A 257 23.60 -6.92 -0.46
CA ASP A 257 22.75 -6.25 -1.45
C ASP A 257 21.36 -6.87 -1.55
N GLU A 258 21.25 -8.19 -1.41
CA GLU A 258 19.95 -8.88 -1.38
C GLU A 258 19.14 -8.50 -0.14
N VAL A 259 19.78 -8.38 1.04
CA VAL A 259 19.14 -7.88 2.26
C VAL A 259 18.67 -6.43 2.05
N ALA A 260 19.52 -5.59 1.44
CA ALA A 260 19.13 -4.21 1.12
C ALA A 260 17.89 -4.15 0.21
N ALA A 261 17.84 -4.97 -0.83
CA ALA A 261 16.70 -5.05 -1.74
C ALA A 261 15.42 -5.51 -1.01
N SER A 262 15.51 -6.50 -0.13
CA SER A 262 14.37 -6.97 0.66
C SER A 262 13.84 -5.90 1.63
N VAL A 263 14.73 -5.14 2.26
CA VAL A 263 14.35 -4.02 3.15
C VAL A 263 13.67 -2.90 2.37
N LEU A 264 14.26 -2.46 1.25
CA LEU A 264 13.68 -1.40 0.43
C LEU A 264 12.34 -1.82 -0.20
N ARG A 265 12.16 -3.11 -0.47
CA ARG A 265 10.86 -3.64 -0.88
C ARG A 265 9.79 -3.36 0.16
N THR A 266 10.09 -3.53 1.45
CA THR A 266 9.18 -3.18 2.55
C THR A 266 8.83 -1.70 2.52
N ASN A 267 9.82 -0.80 2.42
CA ASN A 267 9.60 0.65 2.38
C ASN A 267 8.72 1.06 1.18
N TYR A 268 9.02 0.50 0.01
CA TYR A 268 8.26 0.75 -1.21
C TYR A 268 6.78 0.34 -1.06
N GLU A 269 6.51 -0.90 -0.64
CA GLU A 269 5.15 -1.42 -0.54
C GLU A 269 4.28 -0.66 0.47
N GLN A 270 4.87 -0.24 1.59
CA GLN A 270 4.16 0.56 2.59
C GLN A 270 3.79 1.94 2.05
N ASN A 271 4.68 2.58 1.29
CA ASN A 271 4.38 3.86 0.68
C ASN A 271 3.31 3.75 -0.42
N VAL A 272 3.32 2.67 -1.21
CA VAL A 272 2.22 2.36 -2.15
C VAL A 272 0.90 2.16 -1.41
N LEU A 273 0.89 1.45 -0.27
CA LEU A 273 -0.29 1.29 0.57
C LEU A 273 -0.85 2.64 1.03
N LEU A 274 0.00 3.50 1.59
CA LEU A 274 -0.39 4.81 2.12
C LEU A 274 -0.89 5.74 0.99
N SER A 275 -0.23 5.72 -0.16
CA SER A 275 -0.64 6.42 -1.38
C SER A 275 -2.05 6.02 -1.82
N ASN A 276 -2.32 4.72 -1.90
CA ASN A 276 -3.64 4.21 -2.24
C ASN A 276 -4.69 4.60 -1.20
N ALA A 277 -4.33 4.63 0.10
CA ALA A 277 -5.24 5.06 1.17
C ALA A 277 -5.61 6.55 1.06
N ARG A 278 -4.63 7.42 0.77
CA ARG A 278 -4.87 8.85 0.50
C ARG A 278 -5.74 9.08 -0.72
N HIS A 279 -5.51 8.33 -1.80
CA HIS A 279 -6.28 8.45 -3.04
C HIS A 279 -7.78 8.16 -2.85
N LEU A 280 -8.13 7.22 -1.97
CA LEU A 280 -9.53 6.90 -1.64
C LEU A 280 -10.21 7.98 -0.77
N GLY A 281 -9.43 8.86 -0.12
CA GLY A 281 -9.93 10.01 0.63
C GLY A 281 -10.98 9.66 1.68
N GLY A 282 -12.04 10.47 1.76
CA GLY A 282 -13.14 10.31 2.71
C GLY A 282 -14.04 9.08 2.47
N ALA A 283 -13.98 8.46 1.28
CA ALA A 283 -14.90 7.37 0.92
C ALA A 283 -14.80 6.14 1.84
N MET A 284 -13.66 5.95 2.49
CA MET A 284 -13.39 4.84 3.40
C MET A 284 -13.48 5.23 4.88
N LEU A 285 -13.83 6.47 5.20
CA LEU A 285 -13.74 7.01 6.57
C LEU A 285 -14.55 6.19 7.59
N GLY A 286 -15.78 5.79 7.26
CA GLY A 286 -16.58 4.92 8.12
C GLY A 286 -15.94 3.56 8.39
N SER A 287 -15.19 3.00 7.43
CA SER A 287 -14.43 1.76 7.65
C SER A 287 -13.20 1.96 8.52
N HIS A 288 -12.54 3.13 8.43
CA HIS A 288 -11.44 3.48 9.32
C HIS A 288 -11.93 3.69 10.76
N GLU A 289 -13.09 4.35 10.95
CA GLU A 289 -13.70 4.52 12.26
C GLU A 289 -13.99 3.18 12.93
N ARG A 290 -14.66 2.26 12.23
CA ARG A 290 -14.95 0.93 12.78
C ARG A 290 -13.67 0.15 13.10
N LEU A 291 -12.64 0.25 12.26
CA LEU A 291 -11.35 -0.37 12.56
C LEU A 291 -10.75 0.21 13.84
N MET A 292 -10.75 1.54 14.01
CA MET A 292 -10.24 2.18 15.23
C MET A 292 -11.01 1.72 16.46
N SER A 293 -12.34 1.72 16.43
CA SER A 293 -13.18 1.21 17.53
C SER A 293 -12.85 -0.25 17.87
N TRP A 294 -12.68 -1.10 16.85
CA TRP A 294 -12.33 -2.50 17.07
C TRP A 294 -10.93 -2.65 17.68
N LEU A 295 -9.95 -1.86 17.24
CA LEU A 295 -8.59 -1.84 17.77
C LEU A 295 -8.54 -1.31 19.22
N GLU A 296 -9.37 -0.34 19.58
CA GLU A 296 -9.50 0.15 20.96
C GLU A 296 -9.98 -0.98 21.88
N GLU A 297 -11.03 -1.69 21.46
CA GLU A 297 -11.65 -2.75 22.26
C GLU A 297 -10.75 -4.00 22.38
N HIS A 298 -10.04 -4.38 21.31
CA HIS A 298 -9.38 -5.69 21.26
C HIS A 298 -7.85 -5.62 21.30
N ARG A 299 -7.25 -4.49 20.93
CA ARG A 299 -5.82 -4.38 20.60
C ARG A 299 -5.10 -3.26 21.36
N GLY A 300 -5.79 -2.57 22.26
CA GLY A 300 -5.19 -1.54 23.11
C GLY A 300 -4.78 -0.28 22.35
N LEU A 301 -5.44 0.04 21.23
CA LEU A 301 -5.29 1.36 20.61
C LEU A 301 -5.81 2.43 21.58
N ASP A 302 -5.03 3.48 21.80
CA ASP A 302 -5.46 4.69 22.49
C ASP A 302 -5.36 5.85 21.50
N ARG A 303 -6.52 6.35 21.02
CA ARG A 303 -6.54 7.42 20.02
C ARG A 303 -5.93 8.72 20.52
N ALA A 304 -6.08 9.04 21.80
CA ALA A 304 -5.55 10.29 22.34
C ALA A 304 -4.01 10.22 22.40
N LEU A 305 -3.46 9.09 22.83
CA LEU A 305 -2.01 8.86 22.87
C LEU A 305 -1.39 8.91 21.47
N GLU A 306 -2.06 8.31 20.48
CA GLU A 306 -1.60 8.24 19.09
C GLU A 306 -1.95 9.48 18.25
N ALA A 307 -2.58 10.49 18.86
CA ALA A 307 -3.12 11.68 18.20
C ALA A 307 -4.05 11.37 17.00
N LEU A 308 -4.81 10.28 17.09
CA LEU A 308 -5.87 9.93 16.15
C LEU A 308 -7.17 10.69 16.45
N PRO A 309 -8.02 10.93 15.45
CA PRO A 309 -9.24 11.70 15.64
C PRO A 309 -10.28 10.97 16.49
N SER A 310 -10.95 11.73 17.36
CA SER A 310 -12.11 11.23 18.11
C SER A 310 -13.30 10.94 17.18
N ALA A 311 -14.29 10.21 17.67
CA ALA A 311 -15.52 9.93 16.91
C ALA A 311 -16.22 11.23 16.42
N ALA A 312 -16.24 12.29 17.26
CA ALA A 312 -16.82 13.57 16.89
C ALA A 312 -16.03 14.27 15.77
N GLU A 313 -14.69 14.20 15.80
CA GLU A 313 -13.84 14.73 14.73
C GLU A 313 -14.00 13.93 13.44
N MET A 314 -14.15 12.61 13.53
CA MET A 314 -14.43 11.74 12.38
C MET A 314 -15.75 12.08 11.71
N GLU A 315 -16.82 12.32 12.49
CA GLU A 315 -18.11 12.77 11.94
C GLU A 315 -18.00 14.14 11.25
N ARG A 316 -17.24 15.07 11.84
CA ARG A 316 -17.00 16.38 11.23
C ARG A 316 -16.24 16.24 9.91
N ARG A 317 -15.18 15.44 9.87
CA ARG A 317 -14.42 15.18 8.63
C ARG A 317 -15.29 14.51 7.57
N ALA A 318 -16.18 13.59 7.94
CA ALA A 318 -17.13 12.97 7.02
C ALA A 318 -18.02 14.03 6.33
N LYS A 319 -18.58 14.96 7.12
CA LYS A 319 -19.40 16.07 6.61
C LYS A 319 -18.63 17.00 5.68
N ASP A 320 -17.34 17.20 5.96
CA ASP A 320 -16.42 18.01 5.13
C ASP A 320 -15.85 17.24 3.93
N GLY A 321 -16.19 15.96 3.75
CA GLY A 321 -15.63 15.09 2.69
C GLY A 321 -14.13 14.78 2.87
N ARG A 322 -13.58 14.97 4.08
CA ARG A 322 -12.15 14.79 4.40
C ARG A 322 -11.87 13.39 4.94
N GLY A 323 -10.74 12.82 4.54
CA GLY A 323 -10.23 11.55 5.05
C GLY A 323 -9.28 11.69 6.25
N LEU A 324 -8.63 10.59 6.60
CA LEU A 324 -7.41 10.61 7.43
C LEU A 324 -6.20 11.06 6.59
N THR A 325 -5.17 11.51 7.28
CA THR A 325 -3.87 11.93 6.74
C THR A 325 -2.87 10.76 6.74
N SER A 326 -1.75 10.91 6.03
CA SER A 326 -0.72 9.86 5.98
C SER A 326 -0.14 9.49 7.36
N PRO A 327 0.15 10.44 8.27
CA PRO A 327 0.62 10.10 9.61
C PRO A 327 -0.41 9.31 10.43
N GLU A 328 -1.70 9.62 10.31
CA GLU A 328 -2.78 8.86 10.94
C GLU A 328 -2.88 7.45 10.33
N PHE A 329 -2.78 7.32 9.00
CA PHE A 329 -2.73 6.00 8.34
C PHE A 329 -1.52 5.17 8.77
N SER A 330 -0.36 5.80 8.97
CA SER A 330 0.87 5.13 9.39
C SER A 330 0.70 4.41 10.73
N VAL A 331 0.00 5.04 11.68
CA VAL A 331 -0.39 4.42 12.97
C VAL A 331 -1.32 3.24 12.73
N LEU A 332 -2.41 3.42 11.96
CA LEU A 332 -3.37 2.35 11.73
C LEU A 332 -2.76 1.14 11.01
N VAL A 333 -1.80 1.35 10.11
CA VAL A 333 -1.03 0.27 9.46
C VAL A 333 -0.31 -0.58 10.49
N ALA A 334 0.37 0.04 11.47
CA ALA A 334 1.10 -0.67 12.51
C ALA A 334 0.15 -1.54 13.35
N TYR A 335 -0.94 -0.96 13.85
CA TYR A 335 -1.94 -1.68 14.66
C TYR A 335 -2.63 -2.82 13.88
N ALA A 336 -2.98 -2.59 12.61
CA ALA A 336 -3.57 -3.63 11.76
C ALA A 336 -2.61 -4.81 11.53
N LYS A 337 -1.33 -4.54 11.31
CA LYS A 337 -0.29 -5.58 11.16
C LYS A 337 -0.09 -6.36 12.46
N MET A 338 -0.02 -5.67 13.60
CA MET A 338 0.08 -6.32 14.91
C MET A 338 -1.12 -7.23 15.19
N ALA A 339 -2.33 -6.77 14.87
CA ALA A 339 -3.55 -7.55 15.01
C ALA A 339 -3.52 -8.86 14.22
N LEU A 340 -3.11 -8.77 12.94
CA LEU A 340 -2.95 -9.94 12.07
C LEU A 340 -1.83 -10.87 12.55
N LYS A 341 -0.67 -10.33 12.94
CA LYS A 341 0.48 -11.13 13.39
C LYS A 341 0.12 -11.99 14.60
N ASP A 342 -0.52 -11.41 15.60
CA ASP A 342 -0.90 -12.15 16.81
C ASP A 342 -1.96 -13.22 16.53
N ALA A 343 -2.94 -12.90 15.68
CA ALA A 343 -3.96 -13.88 15.28
C ALA A 343 -3.34 -15.05 14.49
N LEU A 344 -2.36 -14.77 13.62
CA LEU A 344 -1.62 -15.79 12.88
C LEU A 344 -0.79 -16.66 13.82
N LEU A 345 -0.05 -16.07 14.76
CA LEU A 345 0.78 -16.80 15.73
C LEU A 345 -0.04 -17.67 16.69
N ALA A 346 -1.27 -17.25 17.00
CA ALA A 346 -2.23 -18.02 17.79
C ALA A 346 -2.94 -19.14 16.99
N SER A 347 -2.64 -19.30 15.70
CA SER A 347 -3.29 -20.28 14.80
C SER A 347 -2.29 -21.32 14.27
N SER A 348 -2.81 -22.32 13.55
CA SER A 348 -2.00 -23.28 12.80
C SER A 348 -1.62 -22.80 11.40
N VAL A 349 -2.05 -21.60 10.97
CA VAL A 349 -1.77 -21.10 9.62
C VAL A 349 -0.27 -21.09 9.31
N PRO A 350 0.64 -20.58 10.18
CA PRO A 350 2.08 -20.59 9.90
C PRO A 350 2.72 -21.99 9.77
N ASP A 351 2.00 -23.06 10.12
CA ASP A 351 2.49 -24.44 9.99
C ASP A 351 2.06 -25.11 8.67
N ASP A 352 1.25 -24.44 7.84
CA ASP A 352 0.83 -24.99 6.55
C ASP A 352 2.05 -25.21 5.64
N PRO A 353 2.26 -26.44 5.10
CA PRO A 353 3.44 -26.75 4.28
C PRO A 353 3.61 -25.84 3.06
N TRP A 354 2.52 -25.26 2.53
CA TRP A 354 2.60 -24.32 1.41
C TRP A 354 3.45 -23.08 1.76
N LEU A 355 3.44 -22.66 3.02
CA LEU A 355 4.13 -21.46 3.48
C LEU A 355 5.62 -21.66 3.74
N GLU A 356 6.15 -22.88 3.56
CA GLU A 356 7.61 -23.10 3.53
C GLU A 356 8.27 -22.30 2.39
N GLY A 357 7.56 -22.09 1.28
CA GLY A 357 8.00 -21.23 0.19
C GLY A 357 8.15 -19.76 0.62
N GLU A 358 7.24 -19.27 1.47
CA GLU A 358 7.32 -17.90 2.04
C GLU A 358 8.51 -17.75 2.97
N LEU A 359 8.78 -18.78 3.78
CA LEU A 359 9.97 -18.82 4.62
C LEU A 359 11.24 -18.79 3.77
N ALA A 360 11.33 -19.63 2.73
CA ALA A 360 12.49 -19.65 1.84
C ALA A 360 12.68 -18.30 1.11
N ALA A 361 11.59 -17.67 0.66
CA ALA A 361 11.62 -16.38 -0.01
C ALA A 361 12.03 -15.21 0.90
N TYR A 362 11.84 -15.34 2.22
CA TYR A 362 12.38 -14.39 3.21
C TYR A 362 13.90 -14.31 3.14
N PHE A 363 14.57 -15.47 3.10
CA PHE A 363 16.02 -15.50 3.15
C PHE A 363 16.63 -15.21 1.77
N PRO A 364 17.83 -14.57 1.73
CA PRO A 364 18.61 -14.38 0.51
C PRO A 364 18.82 -15.70 -0.25
N ALA A 365 18.94 -15.61 -1.57
CA ALA A 365 19.06 -16.76 -2.46
C ALA A 365 20.15 -17.78 -2.04
N PRO A 366 21.35 -17.36 -1.58
CA PRO A 366 22.38 -18.29 -1.11
C PRO A 366 21.95 -19.20 0.05
N LEU A 367 20.96 -18.79 0.85
CA LEU A 367 20.49 -19.57 1.99
C LEU A 367 19.35 -20.54 1.65
N ARG A 368 18.69 -20.35 0.51
CA ARG A 368 17.52 -21.17 0.11
C ARG A 368 17.86 -22.64 -0.10
N GLY A 369 19.13 -22.95 -0.40
CA GLY A 369 19.62 -24.32 -0.50
C GLY A 369 19.68 -25.08 0.84
N PHE A 370 19.57 -24.41 1.98
CA PHE A 370 19.58 -25.03 3.30
C PHE A 370 18.16 -25.33 3.81
N ALA A 371 17.33 -25.99 2.99
CA ALA A 371 15.91 -26.24 3.27
C ALA A 371 15.64 -26.88 4.65
N GLU A 372 16.45 -27.87 5.06
CA GLU A 372 16.35 -28.49 6.40
C GLU A 372 16.60 -27.48 7.54
N ALA A 373 17.63 -26.64 7.40
CA ALA A 373 17.96 -25.64 8.41
C ALA A 373 16.90 -24.53 8.47
N LEU A 374 16.34 -24.16 7.31
CA LEU A 374 15.21 -23.23 7.22
C LEU A 374 13.98 -23.80 7.93
N ARG A 375 13.61 -25.05 7.65
CA ARG A 375 12.48 -25.74 8.31
C ARG A 375 12.68 -25.84 9.83
N GLY A 376 13.92 -26.01 10.29
CA GLY A 376 14.31 -26.03 11.70
C GLY A 376 14.57 -24.65 12.33
N HIS A 377 14.34 -23.54 11.61
CA HIS A 377 14.61 -22.21 12.15
C HIS A 377 13.69 -21.92 13.35
N PRO A 378 14.22 -21.50 14.52
CA PRO A 378 13.42 -21.36 15.74
C PRO A 378 12.34 -20.27 15.63
N LEU A 379 12.56 -19.25 14.79
CA LEU A 379 11.59 -18.17 14.53
C LEU A 379 10.79 -18.38 13.23
N ARG A 380 10.70 -19.62 12.72
CA ARG A 380 10.00 -19.92 11.46
C ARG A 380 8.57 -19.38 11.46
N ARG A 381 7.82 -19.62 12.54
CA ARG A 381 6.41 -19.20 12.65
C ARG A 381 6.28 -17.69 12.65
N GLU A 382 7.16 -17.00 13.37
CA GLU A 382 7.22 -15.54 13.50
C GLU A 382 7.55 -14.87 12.17
N ILE A 383 8.52 -15.40 11.43
CA ILE A 383 8.89 -14.90 10.10
C ILE A 383 7.71 -15.06 9.13
N ILE A 384 7.10 -16.25 9.07
CA ILE A 384 5.95 -16.51 8.20
C ILE A 384 4.77 -15.60 8.57
N ALA A 385 4.41 -15.52 9.85
CA ALA A 385 3.31 -14.68 10.33
C ALA A 385 3.54 -13.21 9.99
N ASN A 386 4.76 -12.70 10.20
CA ASN A 386 5.12 -11.33 9.87
C ASN A 386 5.01 -11.05 8.37
N ARG A 387 5.50 -11.96 7.51
CA ARG A 387 5.42 -11.82 6.05
C ARG A 387 3.97 -11.80 5.56
N ILE A 388 3.14 -12.72 6.05
CA ILE A 388 1.73 -12.79 5.66
C ILE A 388 0.99 -11.55 6.14
N ALA A 389 1.18 -11.12 7.39
CA ALA A 389 0.55 -9.91 7.91
C ALA A 389 0.92 -8.67 7.09
N ASN A 390 2.20 -8.52 6.72
CA ASN A 390 2.66 -7.46 5.82
C ASN A 390 2.00 -7.56 4.44
N SER A 391 1.99 -8.75 3.82
CA SER A 391 1.38 -8.95 2.51
C SER A 391 -0.11 -8.63 2.51
N VAL A 392 -0.86 -9.07 3.52
CA VAL A 392 -2.30 -8.80 3.66
C VAL A 392 -2.56 -7.30 3.74
N VAL A 393 -1.83 -6.58 4.61
CA VAL A 393 -2.05 -5.14 4.82
C VAL A 393 -1.57 -4.32 3.62
N ASN A 394 -0.37 -4.59 3.10
CA ASN A 394 0.21 -3.85 1.97
C ASN A 394 -0.67 -3.97 0.71
N ARG A 395 -1.17 -5.18 0.41
CA ARG A 395 -1.94 -5.46 -0.81
C ARG A 395 -3.44 -5.24 -0.62
N GLY A 396 -4.03 -5.78 0.44
CA GLY A 396 -5.46 -5.66 0.71
C GLY A 396 -5.90 -4.27 1.19
N GLY A 397 -5.04 -3.58 1.94
CA GLY A 397 -5.33 -2.28 2.54
C GLY A 397 -5.51 -2.34 4.06
N ILE A 398 -5.50 -1.18 4.70
CA ILE A 398 -5.48 -1.01 6.17
C ILE A 398 -6.69 -1.68 6.83
N THR A 399 -7.89 -1.50 6.26
CA THR A 399 -9.15 -1.99 6.83
C THR A 399 -9.58 -3.36 6.29
N PHE A 400 -8.81 -3.93 5.36
CA PHE A 400 -9.19 -5.12 4.59
C PHE A 400 -9.56 -6.31 5.48
N ALA A 401 -8.63 -6.72 6.35
CA ALA A 401 -8.80 -7.92 7.14
C ALA A 401 -9.94 -7.78 8.17
N HIS A 402 -10.04 -6.61 8.80
CA HIS A 402 -11.13 -6.28 9.71
C HIS A 402 -12.49 -6.32 9.02
N ARG A 403 -12.63 -5.68 7.84
CA ARG A 403 -13.88 -5.72 7.07
C ARG A 403 -14.26 -7.14 6.66
N ALA A 404 -13.31 -7.94 6.20
CA ALA A 404 -13.56 -9.33 5.84
C ALA A 404 -14.04 -10.15 7.05
N MET A 405 -13.43 -9.95 8.23
CA MET A 405 -13.86 -10.55 9.50
C MET A 405 -15.26 -10.10 9.91
N GLU A 406 -15.56 -8.79 9.89
CA GLU A 406 -16.89 -8.27 10.25
C GLU A 406 -18.00 -8.83 9.35
N GLU A 407 -17.74 -8.91 8.05
CA GLU A 407 -18.73 -9.30 7.04
C GLU A 407 -18.97 -10.82 6.96
N SER A 408 -17.95 -11.63 7.27
CA SER A 408 -18.03 -13.09 7.18
C SER A 408 -18.20 -13.81 8.52
N GLY A 409 -17.86 -13.14 9.63
CA GLY A 409 -17.75 -13.74 10.95
C GLY A 409 -16.54 -14.67 11.12
N ALA A 410 -15.64 -14.76 10.13
CA ALA A 410 -14.42 -15.57 10.19
C ALA A 410 -13.31 -14.88 10.99
N GLY A 411 -12.40 -15.65 11.56
CA GLY A 411 -11.24 -15.11 12.28
C GLY A 411 -10.18 -14.50 11.35
N LEU A 412 -9.34 -13.59 11.86
CA LEU A 412 -8.26 -12.97 11.09
C LEU A 412 -7.29 -13.97 10.45
N ALA A 413 -7.03 -15.11 11.10
CA ALA A 413 -6.19 -16.17 10.53
C ALA A 413 -6.85 -16.84 9.31
N GLU A 414 -8.16 -17.05 9.33
CA GLU A 414 -8.91 -17.59 8.18
C GLU A 414 -8.95 -16.58 7.02
N VAL A 415 -9.10 -15.29 7.33
CA VAL A 415 -9.01 -14.20 6.34
C VAL A 415 -7.62 -14.19 5.69
N ALA A 416 -6.55 -14.30 6.47
CA ALA A 416 -5.18 -14.35 5.95
C ALA A 416 -4.95 -15.60 5.07
N LYS A 417 -5.48 -16.77 5.47
CA LYS A 417 -5.45 -17.99 4.66
C LYS A 417 -6.14 -17.80 3.31
N ALA A 418 -7.37 -17.27 3.33
CA ALA A 418 -8.14 -16.99 2.12
C ALA A 418 -7.43 -15.95 1.23
N PHE A 419 -6.78 -14.95 1.82
CA PHE A 419 -5.96 -13.97 1.10
C PHE A 419 -4.80 -14.65 0.37
N VAL A 420 -4.06 -15.56 1.01
CA VAL A 420 -2.94 -16.26 0.35
C VAL A 420 -3.45 -17.09 -0.83
N ILE A 421 -4.55 -17.83 -0.66
CA ILE A 421 -5.16 -18.61 -1.75
C ILE A 421 -5.56 -17.69 -2.91
N ALA A 422 -6.25 -16.57 -2.62
CA ALA A 422 -6.64 -15.61 -3.64
C ALA A 422 -5.44 -14.99 -4.37
N ARG A 423 -4.35 -14.70 -3.63
CA ARG A 423 -3.13 -14.14 -4.20
C ARG A 423 -2.50 -15.07 -5.22
N GLU A 424 -2.39 -16.36 -4.90
CA GLU A 424 -1.78 -17.34 -5.79
C GLU A 424 -2.69 -17.68 -6.97
N VAL A 425 -3.96 -17.99 -6.72
CA VAL A 425 -4.91 -18.41 -7.77
C VAL A 425 -5.07 -17.38 -8.90
N PHE A 426 -4.97 -16.09 -8.58
CA PHE A 426 -5.11 -14.99 -9.55
C PHE A 426 -3.78 -14.37 -10.01
N ASP A 427 -2.63 -14.95 -9.64
CA ASP A 427 -1.29 -14.40 -9.90
C ASP A 427 -1.19 -12.91 -9.50
N LEU A 428 -1.69 -12.58 -8.31
CA LEU A 428 -1.75 -11.21 -7.84
C LEU A 428 -0.35 -10.59 -7.70
N SER A 429 0.68 -11.42 -7.45
CA SER A 429 2.09 -11.01 -7.43
C SER A 429 2.58 -10.55 -8.82
N GLY A 430 2.24 -11.26 -9.89
CA GLY A 430 2.59 -10.86 -11.26
C GLY A 430 1.86 -9.59 -11.71
N PHE A 431 0.58 -9.44 -11.34
CA PHE A 431 -0.19 -8.21 -11.59
C PHE A 431 0.49 -6.99 -10.97
N VAL A 432 0.80 -7.11 -9.67
CA VAL A 432 1.52 -6.10 -8.91
C VAL A 432 2.83 -5.73 -9.60
N GLY A 433 3.64 -6.72 -9.96
CA GLY A 433 4.93 -6.46 -10.62
C GLY A 433 4.76 -5.71 -11.96
N ALA A 434 3.66 -5.95 -12.68
CA ALA A 434 3.34 -5.22 -13.90
C ALA A 434 2.99 -3.75 -13.63
N VAL A 435 2.22 -3.46 -12.57
CA VAL A 435 1.90 -2.09 -12.16
C VAL A 435 3.15 -1.35 -11.69
N GLU A 436 4.00 -1.99 -10.89
CA GLU A 436 5.23 -1.38 -10.35
C GLU A 436 6.24 -1.02 -11.46
N ARG A 437 6.23 -1.74 -12.61
CA ARG A 437 7.04 -1.36 -13.80
C ARG A 437 6.59 -0.06 -14.47
N LEU A 438 5.43 0.49 -14.10
CA LEU A 438 4.89 1.76 -14.60
C LEU A 438 5.32 2.97 -13.74
N ASP A 439 6.10 2.77 -12.68
CA ASP A 439 6.62 3.85 -11.84
C ASP A 439 7.38 4.90 -12.65
N GLY A 440 7.02 6.17 -12.44
CA GLY A 440 7.58 7.31 -13.17
C GLY A 440 7.17 7.39 -14.66
N LYS A 441 6.45 6.40 -15.20
CA LYS A 441 6.04 6.34 -16.61
C LYS A 441 4.59 6.79 -16.84
N VAL A 442 3.73 6.54 -15.86
CA VAL A 442 2.32 6.94 -15.88
C VAL A 442 1.99 7.72 -14.61
N PRO A 443 0.93 8.56 -14.62
CA PRO A 443 0.51 9.27 -13.42
C PRO A 443 0.21 8.31 -12.27
N THR A 444 0.66 8.65 -11.06
CA THR A 444 0.42 7.83 -9.85
C THR A 444 -1.06 7.56 -9.61
N ALA A 445 -1.95 8.50 -9.98
CA ALA A 445 -3.39 8.31 -9.91
C ALA A 445 -3.88 7.12 -10.76
N LEU A 446 -3.29 6.87 -11.95
CA LEU A 446 -3.62 5.70 -12.77
C LEU A 446 -3.24 4.41 -12.04
N GLN A 447 -2.04 4.35 -11.47
CA GLN A 447 -1.62 3.18 -10.68
C GLN A 447 -2.54 2.94 -9.49
N CYS A 448 -2.97 3.98 -8.77
CA CYS A 448 -3.92 3.85 -7.68
C CYS A 448 -5.24 3.22 -8.16
N ARG A 449 -5.78 3.62 -9.32
CA ARG A 449 -6.97 2.98 -9.91
C ARG A 449 -6.74 1.49 -10.23
N LEU A 450 -5.57 1.13 -10.77
CA LEU A 450 -5.20 -0.27 -11.01
C LEU A 450 -5.21 -1.09 -9.70
N TYR A 451 -4.62 -0.54 -8.63
CA TYR A 451 -4.63 -1.16 -7.31
C TYR A 451 -6.03 -1.26 -6.69
N VAL A 452 -6.93 -0.32 -6.98
CA VAL A 452 -8.32 -0.39 -6.51
C VAL A 452 -9.07 -1.55 -7.17
N GLU A 453 -8.94 -1.75 -8.49
CA GLU A 453 -9.57 -2.89 -9.17
C GLU A 453 -9.01 -4.23 -8.68
N PHE A 454 -7.70 -4.30 -8.50
CA PHE A 454 -7.02 -5.41 -7.83
C PHE A 454 -7.60 -5.72 -6.44
N ARG A 455 -7.80 -4.68 -5.61
CA ARG A 455 -8.37 -4.83 -4.26
C ARG A 455 -9.83 -5.27 -4.31
N ARG A 456 -10.61 -4.83 -5.29
CA ARG A 456 -12.01 -5.27 -5.47
C ARG A 456 -12.09 -6.76 -5.80
N LEU A 457 -11.21 -7.27 -6.67
CA LEU A 457 -11.07 -8.71 -6.91
C LEU A 457 -10.74 -9.43 -5.61
N LEU A 458 -9.67 -9.01 -4.93
CA LEU A 458 -9.23 -9.63 -3.68
C LEU A 458 -10.34 -9.65 -2.62
N ASP A 459 -11.02 -8.52 -2.43
CA ASP A 459 -12.17 -8.37 -1.56
C ASP A 459 -13.24 -9.42 -1.87
N ARG A 460 -13.68 -9.53 -3.13
CA ARG A 460 -14.76 -10.44 -3.52
C ARG A 460 -14.34 -11.90 -3.37
N THR A 461 -13.14 -12.24 -3.83
CA THR A 461 -12.58 -13.59 -3.77
C THR A 461 -12.43 -14.08 -2.33
N VAL A 462 -11.91 -13.25 -1.43
CA VAL A 462 -11.74 -13.65 -0.02
C VAL A 462 -13.10 -13.91 0.63
N ARG A 463 -14.12 -13.07 0.42
CA ARG A 463 -15.46 -13.37 0.98
C ARG A 463 -16.08 -14.62 0.35
N TYR A 464 -15.86 -14.85 -0.94
CA TYR A 464 -16.32 -16.06 -1.61
C TYR A 464 -15.70 -17.33 -0.99
N LEU A 465 -14.39 -17.34 -0.78
CA LEU A 465 -13.68 -18.45 -0.14
C LEU A 465 -14.14 -18.68 1.31
N LEU A 466 -14.33 -17.60 2.08
CA LEU A 466 -14.81 -17.68 3.46
C LEU A 466 -16.25 -18.19 3.56
N ALA A 467 -17.12 -17.83 2.60
CA ALA A 467 -18.50 -18.29 2.56
C ALA A 467 -18.65 -19.79 2.25
N ARG A 468 -17.74 -20.36 1.45
CA ARG A 468 -17.76 -21.78 1.06
C ARG A 468 -17.40 -22.75 2.19
N ARG A 469 -16.66 -22.29 3.20
CA ARG A 469 -16.21 -23.04 4.39
C ARG A 469 -15.63 -24.46 4.14
N PRO A 470 -14.60 -24.67 3.29
CA PRO A 470 -13.78 -25.87 3.41
C PRO A 470 -12.71 -25.65 4.51
N GLN A 471 -13.12 -25.56 5.78
CA GLN A 471 -12.20 -25.28 6.91
C GLN A 471 -11.09 -26.33 7.08
N ALA A 472 -11.22 -27.52 6.48
CA ALA A 472 -10.29 -28.64 6.65
C ALA A 472 -9.17 -28.75 5.58
N ALA A 473 -9.28 -28.09 4.42
CA ALA A 473 -8.28 -28.21 3.36
C ALA A 473 -7.09 -27.27 3.60
N GLY A 474 -5.85 -27.73 3.40
CA GLY A 474 -4.64 -26.88 3.48
C GLY A 474 -4.58 -25.83 2.37
N ILE A 475 -3.77 -24.78 2.54
CA ILE A 475 -3.59 -23.69 1.56
C ILE A 475 -3.20 -24.27 0.19
N GLY A 476 -2.19 -25.15 0.16
CA GLY A 476 -1.72 -25.74 -1.09
C GLY A 476 -2.77 -26.58 -1.82
N ALA A 477 -3.65 -27.28 -1.09
CA ALA A 477 -4.72 -28.06 -1.69
C ALA A 477 -5.79 -27.16 -2.34
N GLU A 478 -6.18 -26.08 -1.67
CA GLU A 478 -7.11 -25.11 -2.25
C GLU A 478 -6.50 -24.38 -3.46
N ILE A 479 -5.21 -24.04 -3.43
CA ILE A 479 -4.53 -23.46 -4.60
C ILE A 479 -4.53 -24.45 -5.76
N GLY A 480 -4.13 -25.71 -5.52
CA GLY A 480 -4.15 -26.76 -6.55
C GLY A 480 -5.54 -27.03 -7.10
N ASN A 481 -6.60 -26.73 -6.34
CA ASN A 481 -7.97 -26.85 -6.81
C ASN A 481 -8.37 -25.78 -7.83
N TYR A 482 -7.74 -24.61 -7.91
CA TYR A 482 -8.22 -23.56 -8.82
C TYR A 482 -7.16 -22.97 -9.72
N HIS A 483 -5.89 -22.95 -9.29
CA HIS A 483 -4.85 -22.15 -9.91
C HIS A 483 -4.79 -22.35 -11.43
N ASP A 484 -4.61 -23.58 -11.91
CA ASP A 484 -4.38 -23.84 -13.33
C ASP A 484 -5.61 -23.52 -14.19
N ASP A 485 -6.80 -23.88 -13.73
CA ASP A 485 -8.04 -23.62 -14.49
C ASP A 485 -8.39 -22.12 -14.47
N VAL A 486 -8.24 -21.44 -13.32
CA VAL A 486 -8.47 -19.99 -13.24
C VAL A 486 -7.47 -19.22 -14.09
N GLN A 487 -6.17 -19.56 -14.03
CA GLN A 487 -5.17 -18.91 -14.88
C GLN A 487 -5.45 -19.12 -16.36
N ARG A 488 -5.86 -20.33 -16.76
CA ARG A 488 -6.25 -20.63 -18.15
C ARG A 488 -7.46 -19.80 -18.59
N LEU A 489 -8.51 -19.76 -17.77
CA LEU A 489 -9.72 -18.99 -18.05
C LEU A 489 -9.44 -17.48 -18.09
N SER A 490 -8.67 -16.95 -17.14
CA SER A 490 -8.27 -15.54 -17.11
C SER A 490 -7.40 -15.16 -18.31
N GLY A 491 -6.47 -16.02 -18.73
CA GLY A 491 -5.66 -15.80 -19.93
C GLY A 491 -6.45 -15.85 -21.24
N ALA A 492 -7.55 -16.62 -21.28
CA ALA A 492 -8.41 -16.76 -22.44
C ALA A 492 -9.65 -15.84 -22.40
N ILE A 493 -9.78 -14.96 -21.39
CA ILE A 493 -11.07 -14.33 -21.04
C ILE A 493 -11.72 -13.57 -22.19
N ALA A 494 -10.94 -12.83 -22.99
CA ALA A 494 -11.46 -12.09 -24.15
C ALA A 494 -12.15 -13.02 -25.16
N GLY A 495 -11.66 -14.24 -25.34
CA GLY A 495 -12.23 -15.25 -26.24
C GLY A 495 -13.39 -16.05 -25.64
N LEU A 496 -13.77 -15.79 -24.38
CA LEU A 496 -14.92 -16.42 -23.72
C LEU A 496 -16.21 -15.60 -23.86
N TYR A 497 -16.10 -14.32 -24.21
CA TYR A 497 -17.26 -13.46 -24.46
C TYR A 497 -17.85 -13.68 -25.86
N ASP A 498 -19.12 -13.32 -26.01
CA ASP A 498 -19.69 -13.00 -27.31
C ASP A 498 -19.27 -11.58 -27.76
N GLU A 499 -19.81 -11.14 -28.91
CA GLU A 499 -19.51 -9.81 -29.47
C GLU A 499 -19.88 -8.66 -28.51
N ALA A 500 -21.00 -8.78 -27.78
CA ALA A 500 -21.47 -7.74 -26.88
C ALA A 500 -20.64 -7.66 -25.60
N GLY A 501 -20.25 -8.82 -25.05
CA GLY A 501 -19.33 -8.95 -23.93
C GLY A 501 -17.93 -8.46 -24.24
N LEU A 502 -17.40 -8.84 -25.40
CA LEU A 502 -16.08 -8.40 -25.86
C LEU A 502 -16.04 -6.88 -26.03
N ALA A 503 -17.08 -6.28 -26.61
CA ALA A 503 -17.16 -4.82 -26.72
C ALA A 503 -17.19 -4.12 -25.34
N ARG A 504 -17.77 -4.74 -24.29
CA ARG A 504 -17.72 -4.21 -22.91
C ARG A 504 -16.33 -4.38 -22.31
N PHE A 505 -15.72 -5.54 -22.49
CA PHE A 505 -14.35 -5.82 -22.05
C PHE A 505 -13.37 -4.79 -22.65
N ASP A 506 -13.45 -4.54 -23.96
CA ASP A 506 -12.59 -3.58 -24.66
C ASP A 506 -12.79 -2.15 -24.12
N ARG A 507 -14.03 -1.72 -23.85
CA ARG A 507 -14.30 -0.41 -23.22
C ARG A 507 -13.71 -0.31 -21.82
N ARG A 508 -13.74 -1.39 -21.02
CA ARG A 508 -13.09 -1.41 -19.70
C ARG A 508 -11.57 -1.32 -19.84
N ALA A 509 -10.98 -2.01 -20.83
CA ALA A 509 -9.55 -1.95 -21.10
C ALA A 509 -9.12 -0.55 -21.57
N GLU A 510 -9.93 0.11 -22.40
CA GLU A 510 -9.66 1.47 -22.90
C GLU A 510 -9.48 2.49 -21.76
N ALA A 511 -10.23 2.36 -20.66
CA ALA A 511 -10.09 3.21 -19.47
C ALA A 511 -8.70 3.14 -18.79
N PHE A 512 -7.91 2.12 -19.12
CA PHE A 512 -6.57 1.87 -18.62
C PHE A 512 -5.51 1.76 -19.74
N ALA A 513 -5.82 2.22 -20.97
CA ALA A 513 -4.93 2.06 -22.13
C ALA A 513 -3.50 2.60 -21.89
N ASP A 514 -3.37 3.69 -21.14
CA ASP A 514 -2.07 4.31 -20.77
C ASP A 514 -1.17 3.38 -19.94
N ALA A 515 -1.73 2.34 -19.29
CA ALA A 515 -0.96 1.33 -18.55
C ALA A 515 -0.31 0.29 -19.48
N GLY A 516 -0.59 0.36 -20.79
CA GLY A 516 -0.18 -0.63 -21.78
C GLY A 516 -1.22 -1.74 -21.97
N PRO A 517 -1.27 -2.36 -23.16
CA PRO A 517 -2.33 -3.28 -23.56
C PRO A 517 -2.44 -4.52 -22.65
N GLU A 518 -1.30 -5.05 -22.19
CA GLU A 518 -1.27 -6.22 -21.30
C GLU A 518 -1.93 -5.92 -19.95
N VAL A 519 -1.56 -4.82 -19.30
CA VAL A 519 -2.12 -4.43 -18.00
C VAL A 519 -3.59 -4.04 -18.15
N ALA A 520 -3.92 -3.28 -19.19
CA ALA A 520 -5.29 -2.87 -19.48
C ALA A 520 -6.24 -4.07 -19.66
N ALA A 521 -5.86 -5.05 -20.49
CA ALA A 521 -6.63 -6.26 -20.70
C ALA A 521 -6.76 -7.09 -19.41
N ARG A 522 -5.67 -7.22 -18.64
CA ARG A 522 -5.69 -7.95 -17.38
C ARG A 522 -6.67 -7.33 -16.38
N VAL A 523 -6.66 -6.00 -16.21
CA VAL A 523 -7.57 -5.25 -15.33
C VAL A 523 -9.03 -5.41 -15.76
N ALA A 524 -9.30 -5.29 -17.07
CA ALA A 524 -10.65 -5.37 -17.63
C ALA A 524 -11.36 -6.70 -17.29
N GLY A 525 -10.58 -7.79 -17.16
CA GLY A 525 -11.07 -9.12 -16.82
C GLY A 525 -11.01 -9.50 -15.32
N LEU A 526 -10.41 -8.68 -14.45
CA LEU A 526 -10.18 -9.07 -13.04
C LEU A 526 -11.47 -9.45 -12.31
N LEU A 527 -12.50 -8.61 -12.41
CA LEU A 527 -13.74 -8.80 -11.63
C LEU A 527 -14.57 -9.99 -12.11
N ASP A 528 -14.49 -10.31 -13.40
CA ASP A 528 -15.13 -11.49 -13.98
C ASP A 528 -14.42 -12.77 -13.51
N GLY A 529 -13.10 -12.67 -13.28
CA GLY A 529 -12.30 -13.75 -12.69
C GLY A 529 -12.81 -14.25 -11.33
N VAL A 530 -13.50 -13.42 -10.53
CA VAL A 530 -14.10 -13.85 -9.25
C VAL A 530 -15.02 -15.06 -9.45
N ALA A 531 -15.81 -15.05 -10.52
CA ALA A 531 -16.77 -16.11 -10.81
C ALA A 531 -16.09 -17.42 -11.22
N PHE A 532 -14.85 -17.38 -11.69
CA PHE A 532 -14.13 -18.56 -12.18
C PHE A 532 -13.91 -19.61 -11.09
N LEU A 533 -13.85 -19.23 -9.82
CA LEU A 533 -13.84 -20.21 -8.73
C LEU A 533 -15.12 -21.07 -8.73
N GLY A 534 -16.28 -20.43 -8.91
CA GLY A 534 -17.57 -21.11 -8.97
C GLY A 534 -17.80 -21.86 -10.29
N VAL A 535 -17.24 -21.36 -11.39
CA VAL A 535 -17.21 -22.05 -12.68
C VAL A 535 -16.41 -23.35 -12.58
N VAL A 536 -15.23 -23.32 -11.97
CA VAL A 536 -14.39 -24.51 -11.77
C VAL A 536 -15.09 -25.54 -10.88
N ASP A 537 -15.72 -25.09 -9.79
CA ASP A 537 -16.55 -25.95 -8.96
C ASP A 537 -17.70 -26.59 -9.74
N LEU A 538 -18.39 -25.80 -10.57
CA LEU A 538 -19.54 -26.27 -11.34
C LEU A 538 -19.10 -27.27 -12.41
N ALA A 539 -18.03 -26.97 -13.17
CA ALA A 539 -17.43 -27.86 -14.16
C ALA A 539 -17.06 -29.21 -13.56
N ARG A 540 -16.47 -29.23 -12.35
CA ARG A 540 -16.16 -30.48 -11.64
C ARG A 540 -17.39 -31.28 -11.23
N ARG A 541 -18.47 -30.59 -10.85
CA ARG A 541 -19.72 -31.26 -10.44
C ARG A 541 -20.48 -31.83 -11.64
N THR A 542 -20.49 -31.13 -12.78
CA THR A 542 -21.22 -31.56 -13.97
C THR A 542 -20.39 -32.47 -14.88
N GLY A 543 -19.06 -32.41 -14.78
CA GLY A 543 -18.14 -33.11 -15.68
C GLY A 543 -17.87 -32.36 -16.99
N ASP A 544 -18.37 -31.12 -17.13
CA ASP A 544 -18.15 -30.28 -18.30
C ASP A 544 -16.74 -29.66 -18.32
N ALA A 545 -16.30 -29.22 -19.50
CA ALA A 545 -15.07 -28.43 -19.63
C ALA A 545 -15.23 -27.06 -18.94
N PRO A 546 -14.25 -26.59 -18.15
CA PRO A 546 -14.29 -25.28 -17.51
C PRO A 546 -14.58 -24.11 -18.47
N GLU A 547 -14.08 -24.18 -19.70
CA GLU A 547 -14.28 -23.18 -20.75
C GLU A 547 -15.74 -23.13 -21.22
N LEU A 548 -16.41 -24.28 -21.32
CA LEU A 548 -17.84 -24.37 -21.66
C LEU A 548 -18.67 -23.69 -20.57
N VAL A 549 -18.38 -24.03 -19.31
CA VAL A 549 -19.09 -23.46 -18.15
C VAL A 549 -18.82 -21.97 -18.01
N ALA A 550 -17.59 -21.51 -18.26
CA ALA A 550 -17.23 -20.10 -18.25
C ALA A 550 -17.98 -19.31 -19.33
N ARG A 551 -18.03 -19.81 -20.57
CA ARG A 551 -18.81 -19.20 -21.66
C ARG A 551 -20.28 -19.12 -21.27
N GLY A 552 -20.86 -20.23 -20.80
CA GLY A 552 -22.25 -20.27 -20.34
C GLY A 552 -22.53 -19.24 -19.26
N TYR A 553 -21.65 -19.14 -18.25
CA TYR A 553 -21.77 -18.17 -17.18
C TYR A 553 -21.72 -16.72 -17.70
N LEU A 554 -20.74 -16.39 -18.54
CA LEU A 554 -20.57 -15.03 -19.07
C LEU A 554 -21.76 -14.63 -19.95
N HIS A 555 -22.24 -15.53 -20.82
CA HIS A 555 -23.41 -15.27 -21.67
C HIS A 555 -24.67 -15.09 -20.83
N LEU A 556 -24.86 -15.95 -19.83
CA LEU A 556 -25.99 -15.86 -18.92
C LEU A 556 -25.95 -14.55 -18.12
N ALA A 557 -24.78 -14.15 -17.63
CA ALA A 557 -24.57 -12.89 -16.93
C ALA A 557 -25.04 -11.69 -17.77
N GLU A 558 -24.86 -11.73 -19.10
CA GLU A 558 -25.39 -10.70 -20.00
C GLU A 558 -26.91 -10.73 -20.07
N VAL A 559 -27.49 -11.92 -20.29
CA VAL A 559 -28.94 -12.12 -20.44
C VAL A 559 -29.71 -11.58 -19.23
N ILE A 560 -29.19 -11.82 -18.02
CA ILE A 560 -29.80 -11.40 -16.75
C ILE A 560 -29.38 -10.00 -16.28
N GLY A 561 -28.44 -9.34 -16.97
CA GLY A 561 -27.95 -8.00 -16.58
C GLY A 561 -27.11 -8.00 -15.29
N LEU A 562 -26.31 -9.04 -15.06
CA LEU A 562 -25.56 -9.27 -13.83
C LEU A 562 -24.62 -8.12 -13.45
N ASP A 563 -23.88 -7.58 -14.42
CA ASP A 563 -22.96 -6.45 -14.22
C ASP A 563 -23.68 -5.26 -13.57
N GLY A 564 -24.83 -4.90 -14.13
CA GLY A 564 -25.62 -3.80 -13.62
C GLY A 564 -26.16 -4.07 -12.21
N LEU A 565 -26.54 -5.32 -11.90
CA LEU A 565 -26.98 -5.71 -10.56
C LEU A 565 -25.86 -5.57 -9.53
N LEU A 566 -24.66 -6.03 -9.88
CA LEU A 566 -23.47 -5.90 -9.05
C LEU A 566 -23.04 -4.44 -8.88
N ASP A 567 -23.19 -3.61 -9.90
CA ASP A 567 -22.94 -2.17 -9.85
C ASP A 567 -23.94 -1.44 -8.94
N MET A 568 -25.23 -1.77 -9.00
CA MET A 568 -26.22 -1.23 -8.07
C MET A 568 -25.92 -1.64 -6.62
N LEU A 569 -25.59 -2.92 -6.38
CA LEU A 569 -25.15 -3.39 -5.05
C LEU A 569 -23.93 -2.61 -4.54
N ALA A 570 -22.99 -2.27 -5.42
CA ALA A 570 -21.80 -1.51 -5.07
C ALA A 570 -22.11 -0.03 -4.74
N ARG A 571 -23.15 0.55 -5.36
CA ARG A 571 -23.57 1.95 -5.16
C ARG A 571 -24.52 2.16 -3.99
N LEU A 572 -25.08 1.10 -3.43
CA LEU A 572 -25.95 1.19 -2.26
C LEU A 572 -25.28 2.06 -1.18
N SER A 573 -25.98 3.08 -0.71
CA SER A 573 -25.59 3.86 0.46
C SER A 573 -25.68 2.99 1.71
N GLY A 574 -24.90 3.30 2.74
CA GLY A 574 -24.88 2.52 3.99
C GLY A 574 -23.46 2.38 4.50
N GLU A 575 -23.17 3.14 5.55
CA GLU A 575 -21.88 3.21 6.22
C GLU A 575 -21.83 2.31 7.47
N GLY A 576 -22.98 1.74 7.85
CA GLY A 576 -23.11 0.88 9.03
C GLY A 576 -22.56 -0.53 8.80
N ARG A 577 -22.18 -1.20 9.89
CA ARG A 577 -21.74 -2.60 9.90
C ARG A 577 -22.77 -3.53 9.23
N TRP A 578 -24.04 -3.41 9.60
CA TRP A 578 -25.10 -4.28 9.08
C TRP A 578 -25.38 -4.07 7.60
N ASP A 579 -25.22 -2.85 7.08
CA ASP A 579 -25.34 -2.58 5.66
C ASP A 579 -24.21 -3.26 4.88
N ALA A 580 -22.97 -3.20 5.40
CA ALA A 580 -21.83 -3.87 4.78
C ALA A 580 -22.02 -5.40 4.76
N VAL A 581 -22.48 -5.99 5.87
CA VAL A 581 -22.80 -7.42 5.96
C VAL A 581 -23.90 -7.79 4.97
N ALA A 582 -25.01 -7.03 4.92
CA ALA A 582 -26.13 -7.29 4.02
C ALA A 582 -25.72 -7.18 2.54
N LYS A 583 -24.94 -6.15 2.17
CA LYS A 583 -24.39 -6.00 0.80
C LYS A 583 -23.50 -7.18 0.42
N SER A 584 -22.67 -7.64 1.36
CA SER A 584 -21.80 -8.80 1.14
C SER A 584 -22.62 -10.07 0.92
N ALA A 585 -23.61 -10.33 1.78
CA ALA A 585 -24.52 -11.48 1.67
C ALA A 585 -25.30 -11.48 0.34
N LEU A 586 -25.94 -10.37 -0.01
CA LEU A 586 -26.68 -10.23 -1.28
C LEU A 586 -25.77 -10.48 -2.48
N ARG A 587 -24.53 -10.00 -2.45
CA ARG A 587 -23.57 -10.25 -3.53
C ARG A 587 -23.21 -11.73 -3.67
N GLN A 588 -23.02 -12.43 -2.55
CA GLN A 588 -22.77 -13.88 -2.58
C GLN A 588 -23.97 -14.65 -3.11
N ASP A 589 -25.19 -14.25 -2.74
CA ASP A 589 -26.41 -14.84 -3.29
C ASP A 589 -26.52 -14.60 -4.79
N VAL A 590 -26.21 -13.40 -5.27
CA VAL A 590 -26.16 -13.10 -6.72
C VAL A 590 -25.20 -14.03 -7.46
N TYR A 591 -23.97 -14.22 -6.95
CA TYR A 591 -23.02 -15.14 -7.58
C TYR A 591 -23.51 -16.59 -7.56
N ARG A 592 -24.06 -17.04 -6.43
CA ARG A 592 -24.61 -18.39 -6.27
C ARG A 592 -25.77 -18.64 -7.23
N LEU A 593 -26.69 -17.69 -7.34
CA LEU A 593 -27.84 -17.76 -8.24
C LEU A 593 -27.40 -17.78 -9.70
N ALA A 594 -26.50 -16.89 -10.10
CA ALA A 594 -25.97 -16.86 -11.47
C ALA A 594 -25.32 -18.20 -11.86
N LEU A 595 -24.54 -18.83 -10.95
CA LEU A 595 -23.97 -20.15 -11.18
C LEU A 595 -25.03 -21.26 -11.25
N GLY A 596 -26.06 -21.21 -10.41
CA GLY A 596 -27.18 -22.16 -10.46
C GLY A 596 -27.94 -22.08 -11.78
N LEU A 597 -28.28 -20.87 -12.21
CA LEU A 597 -28.92 -20.61 -13.50
C LEU A 597 -28.03 -21.02 -14.68
N THR A 598 -26.69 -20.92 -14.53
CA THR A 598 -25.75 -21.42 -15.55
C THR A 598 -25.83 -22.94 -15.66
N ALA A 599 -25.85 -23.64 -14.53
CA ALA A 599 -26.02 -25.09 -14.51
C ALA A 599 -27.35 -25.50 -15.16
N ASP A 600 -28.44 -24.80 -14.81
CA ASP A 600 -29.77 -25.04 -15.39
C ASP A 600 -29.73 -24.85 -16.91
N ALA A 601 -29.16 -23.74 -17.40
CA ALA A 601 -29.04 -23.45 -18.82
C ALA A 601 -28.22 -24.50 -19.57
N LEU A 602 -27.07 -24.89 -19.02
CA LEU A 602 -26.19 -25.88 -19.63
C LEU A 602 -26.79 -27.29 -19.64
N SER A 603 -27.72 -27.60 -18.74
CA SER A 603 -28.40 -28.90 -18.69
C SER A 603 -29.53 -29.08 -19.72
N LEU A 604 -29.97 -27.99 -20.39
CA LEU A 604 -31.14 -28.03 -21.29
C LEU A 604 -30.90 -28.75 -22.61
N SER A 605 -29.64 -28.95 -22.99
CA SER A 605 -29.24 -29.48 -24.29
C SER A 605 -27.81 -30.03 -24.22
N ASP A 606 -27.50 -31.01 -25.07
CA ASP A 606 -26.15 -31.56 -25.24
C ASP A 606 -25.32 -30.79 -26.30
N GLU A 607 -25.86 -29.73 -26.90
CA GLU A 607 -25.17 -28.90 -27.93
C GLU A 607 -23.81 -28.38 -27.45
N GLU A 608 -22.75 -28.44 -28.24
CA GLU A 608 -21.42 -28.00 -27.78
C GLU A 608 -21.32 -26.48 -27.56
N ASP A 609 -22.23 -25.69 -28.13
CA ASP A 609 -22.25 -24.24 -28.00
C ASP A 609 -22.99 -23.77 -26.74
N ALA A 610 -22.25 -23.24 -25.77
CA ALA A 610 -22.83 -22.65 -24.55
C ALA A 610 -23.77 -21.47 -24.82
N ALA A 611 -23.50 -20.66 -25.85
CA ALA A 611 -24.33 -19.51 -26.20
C ALA A 611 -25.74 -19.97 -26.61
N GLU A 612 -25.80 -21.06 -27.38
CA GLU A 612 -27.05 -21.68 -27.80
C GLU A 612 -27.86 -22.22 -26.62
N ARG A 613 -27.20 -22.91 -25.68
CA ARG A 613 -27.85 -23.42 -24.47
C ARG A 613 -28.46 -22.28 -23.64
N VAL A 614 -27.71 -21.20 -23.45
CA VAL A 614 -28.19 -19.98 -22.75
C VAL A 614 -29.35 -19.32 -23.51
N ARG A 615 -29.31 -19.28 -24.84
CA ARG A 615 -30.39 -18.73 -25.66
C ARG A 615 -31.69 -19.54 -25.53
N LEU A 616 -31.59 -20.88 -25.53
CA LEU A 616 -32.72 -21.77 -25.29
C LEU A 616 -33.29 -21.59 -23.89
N TRP A 617 -32.42 -21.47 -22.89
CA TRP A 617 -32.81 -21.16 -21.52
C TRP A 617 -33.55 -19.82 -21.42
N ALA A 618 -33.02 -18.78 -22.05
CA ALA A 618 -33.61 -17.44 -22.04
C ALA A 618 -34.99 -17.42 -22.72
N ALA A 619 -35.16 -18.18 -23.80
CA ALA A 619 -36.45 -18.32 -24.48
C ALA A 619 -37.51 -18.98 -23.58
N ARG A 620 -37.13 -20.00 -22.79
CA ARG A 620 -38.04 -20.64 -21.81
C ARG A 620 -38.43 -19.70 -20.67
N HIS A 621 -37.56 -18.77 -20.29
CA HIS A 621 -37.78 -17.84 -19.19
C HIS A 621 -38.15 -16.42 -19.65
N ALA A 622 -38.58 -16.24 -20.90
CA ALA A 622 -38.75 -14.92 -21.51
C ALA A 622 -39.68 -13.98 -20.72
N ALA A 623 -40.80 -14.50 -20.18
CA ALA A 623 -41.73 -13.72 -19.37
C ALA A 623 -41.11 -13.24 -18.06
N ALA A 624 -40.40 -14.13 -17.35
CA ALA A 624 -39.74 -13.80 -16.09
C ALA A 624 -38.56 -12.83 -16.30
N LEU A 625 -37.78 -13.01 -17.38
CA LEU A 625 -36.71 -12.09 -17.76
C LEU A 625 -37.24 -10.69 -18.12
N ALA A 626 -38.40 -10.60 -18.78
CA ALA A 626 -39.04 -9.32 -19.05
C ALA A 626 -39.44 -8.60 -17.76
N GLY A 627 -40.01 -9.34 -16.79
CA GLY A 627 -40.31 -8.82 -15.45
C GLY A 627 -39.06 -8.33 -14.71
N LEU A 628 -38.00 -9.14 -14.68
CA LEU A 628 -36.73 -8.78 -14.04
C LEU A 628 -36.14 -7.50 -14.65
N ARG A 629 -36.15 -7.38 -15.99
CA ARG A 629 -35.65 -6.18 -16.69
C ARG A 629 -36.49 -4.94 -16.42
N ALA A 630 -37.81 -5.08 -16.27
CA ALA A 630 -38.69 -3.97 -15.89
C ALA A 630 -38.34 -3.45 -14.48
N THR A 631 -38.27 -4.35 -13.48
CA THR A 631 -37.85 -4.00 -12.12
C THR A 631 -36.46 -3.37 -12.10
N PHE A 632 -35.54 -3.90 -12.92
CA PHE A 632 -34.20 -3.35 -13.06
C PHE A 632 -34.21 -1.93 -13.63
N GLY A 633 -34.99 -1.69 -14.68
CA GLY A 633 -35.16 -0.37 -15.30
C GLY A 633 -35.75 0.67 -14.35
N ASP A 634 -36.76 0.30 -13.58
CA ASP A 634 -37.39 1.17 -12.58
C ASP A 634 -36.38 1.61 -11.51
N LEU A 635 -35.51 0.69 -11.07
CA LEU A 635 -34.51 0.96 -10.04
C LEU A 635 -33.29 1.72 -10.52
N GLN A 636 -32.99 1.76 -11.82
CA GLN A 636 -31.92 2.61 -12.36
C GLN A 636 -32.26 4.11 -12.34
N GLY A 637 -33.54 4.47 -12.23
CA GLY A 637 -34.00 5.86 -12.14
C GLY A 637 -34.06 6.43 -10.71
N GLU A 638 -33.95 5.60 -9.67
CA GLU A 638 -34.09 5.98 -8.26
C GLU A 638 -32.87 5.57 -7.42
N SER A 639 -32.71 6.14 -6.22
CA SER A 639 -31.72 5.66 -5.24
C SER A 639 -32.21 4.36 -4.61
N ALA A 640 -31.86 3.21 -5.20
CA ALA A 640 -32.19 1.90 -4.65
C ALA A 640 -31.63 1.72 -3.22
N GLY A 641 -32.45 1.19 -2.31
CA GLY A 641 -32.04 0.78 -0.98
C GLY A 641 -31.83 -0.73 -0.87
N LEU A 642 -31.40 -1.19 0.31
CA LEU A 642 -31.19 -2.62 0.58
C LEU A 642 -32.45 -3.48 0.36
N GLY A 643 -33.63 -2.95 0.68
CA GLY A 643 -34.90 -3.65 0.48
C GLY A 643 -35.20 -3.92 -1.00
N GLN A 644 -35.01 -2.90 -1.86
CA GLN A 644 -35.18 -3.04 -3.30
C GLN A 644 -34.19 -4.04 -3.90
N MET A 645 -32.93 -4.01 -3.44
CA MET A 645 -31.93 -4.97 -3.89
C MET A 645 -32.24 -6.39 -3.44
N TRP A 646 -32.78 -6.58 -2.23
CA TRP A 646 -33.22 -7.89 -1.78
C TRP A 646 -34.36 -8.44 -2.68
N VAL A 647 -35.32 -7.60 -3.09
CA VAL A 647 -36.37 -8.00 -4.03
C VAL A 647 -35.79 -8.44 -5.36
N LEU A 648 -34.85 -7.69 -5.94
CA LEU A 648 -34.18 -8.08 -7.19
C LEU A 648 -33.46 -9.43 -7.07
N VAL A 649 -32.74 -9.66 -5.97
CA VAL A 649 -32.04 -10.94 -5.76
C VAL A 649 -33.03 -12.08 -5.57
N ARG A 650 -34.17 -11.83 -4.90
CA ARG A 650 -35.25 -12.81 -4.80
C ARG A 650 -35.86 -13.13 -6.16
N ASP A 651 -36.15 -12.13 -6.98
CA ASP A 651 -36.74 -12.30 -8.31
C ASP A 651 -35.79 -13.06 -9.25
N LEU A 652 -34.48 -12.79 -9.15
CA LEU A 652 -33.45 -13.60 -9.80
C LEU A 652 -33.50 -15.05 -9.32
N GLY A 653 -33.75 -15.28 -8.03
CA GLY A 653 -33.93 -16.60 -7.44
C GLY A 653 -35.17 -17.36 -7.96
N LEU A 654 -36.22 -16.67 -8.38
CA LEU A 654 -37.42 -17.31 -8.97
C LEU A 654 -37.13 -17.93 -10.34
N LEU A 655 -36.03 -17.54 -11.00
CA LEU A 655 -35.57 -18.18 -12.23
C LEU A 655 -34.92 -19.54 -11.97
N THR A 656 -34.53 -19.85 -10.72
CA THR A 656 -33.99 -21.17 -10.36
C THR A 656 -35.16 -22.12 -10.10
N GLY A 657 -35.30 -23.16 -10.94
CA GLY A 657 -36.30 -24.21 -10.71
C GLY A 657 -37.74 -23.96 -11.18
N SER A 658 -37.98 -23.13 -12.21
CA SER A 658 -39.28 -23.09 -12.89
C SER A 658 -39.32 -23.97 -14.15
N PRO A 659 -39.80 -25.22 -14.03
CA PRO A 659 -40.64 -25.83 -15.03
C PRO A 659 -42.08 -25.83 -14.52
N GLU A 660 -42.94 -24.95 -15.06
CA GLU A 660 -44.36 -25.29 -15.21
C GLU A 660 -44.56 -25.89 -16.60
#